data_AF-A0AAD6MR92-F1
#
_entry.id   AF-A0AAD6MR92-F1
#
_cell.length_a   1.000
_cell.length_b   1.000
_cell.length_c   1.000
_cell.angle_alpha   90.00
_cell.angle_beta   90.00
_cell.angle_gamma   90.00
#
_symmetry.space_group_name_H-M   'P 1'
#
loop_
_entity.id
_entity.type
_entity.pdbx_description
1 polymer ?
#
loop_
_entity_poly.entity_id
_entity_poly.type
_entity_poly.pdbx_seq_one_letter_code
_entity_poly.pdbx_strand_id
1 'polypeptide(L)'
;MNTRPEIPNDEQPHYLHRSKFRTEPDIEYELRLSSAMREIENKERDIHGDNEASDILWQMLLKDKPTRENRGQDSLLMEERNAEWTYKLITGDWADEFVTITLTSIPGLASLYHSYPHFVQQSDLLRYLILWYFGGYYADIDVIPARSINECPAIQESIQKNSSDVSLILGIEIDEPFASSKEMKFWHWIRRYGFVQYTMYATRRFSPLLREVIVRVISHTKRHFDESNIFLGPQYNEMTTLEITGPGVFTDAILDVLSESLPDSHAFVTESINADIGIGDLDSPKKRVSWAPFHHLQDSLCVEGSEAKSGKDFGGLCILPVNVWASGQRHSNSGSFNSADACTNHRFGEVVESPRKRQKTEDVSATEGTAEFLPKPDVVEEVRPGNAKEREVGITELVTADIEGIAGILKKRYTDFLVNEIMPSGDVVHLRNSSVPKSISANKHQSQQQAAASEEEKAAAKTEDTPEAEFKVSDTDKASLCELLGEENTNALIDMHARAMANRKGRPAEFGSVTSVITDRDQRTKIHQTIRAVFKSQLDSIADGEGNLTISAASNRFNRAPQGGRPGRPGPNGGPRFSWDELGGQYLHFTIYKENKDTMEVISFLARQMKMNAKNFQFAGTKDRRGVTAQRACVLRVQAERLAKMNAILRNVRLGDFEYRKHGLDLGDLYGNEFVITLRDCKFAGLNLQEPQAAIAKASELVESSLKNLHERGYFNYYGLQRFGTFSTRTDAVGLKMLQDDFEGACKAILHFSPHVLEAAQEGEESTALIGRDDKARALGIHIFQTTGNTSKALTELPGKFSAETSIIRHLGRSKNDYFGALQAIPRNLRLMYVHAYQSLVWNFAASERWRLYGDKVVEGDLVIVQEHRDKEGGQAENDDTIDADGEVIIVPQGQDSANAADDMFTRARALTAAEAASGQYTVFDIVLPLTGYDIIYPANKVADFYRDFMASDKGGGLDPLNMRRKWKDSSLSGSYRKIFSRMGPAYSFDIKLYSDEDQQFVKTDLDNMQQNSESAEATADGQTGDKLAVVVKFQLGQSQYATMALRELSKGNVQEWKPEMVSR
;
A
#
# COMPACT_ATOMS: atom_id res chain seq x y z
N MET A 1 -42.53 -18.95 15.23
CA MET A 1 -41.46 -18.93 16.24
C MET A 1 -40.18 -19.31 15.52
N ASN A 2 -39.30 -18.37 15.24
CA ASN A 2 -37.96 -18.67 14.74
C ASN A 2 -36.98 -18.27 15.84
N THR A 3 -36.59 -19.23 16.66
CA THR A 3 -35.49 -19.07 17.61
C THR A 3 -34.23 -18.75 16.80
N ARG A 4 -33.57 -17.63 17.13
CA ARG A 4 -32.17 -17.47 16.73
C ARG A 4 -31.37 -18.58 17.41
N PRO A 5 -30.36 -19.18 16.75
CA PRO A 5 -29.45 -20.08 17.44
C PRO A 5 -28.83 -19.33 18.63
N GLU A 6 -28.79 -19.97 19.78
CA GLU A 6 -28.16 -19.41 20.97
C GLU A 6 -26.66 -19.23 20.70
N ILE A 7 -26.10 -18.12 21.18
CA ILE A 7 -24.67 -17.87 21.08
C ILE A 7 -23.99 -18.83 22.06
N PRO A 8 -23.00 -19.64 21.64
CA PRO A 8 -22.31 -20.54 22.55
C PRO A 8 -21.72 -19.79 23.74
N ASN A 9 -21.75 -20.41 24.92
CA ASN A 9 -21.23 -19.82 26.14
C ASN A 9 -19.70 -19.79 26.04
N ASP A 10 -19.08 -18.61 25.92
CA ASP A 10 -17.62 -18.38 25.71
C ASP A 10 -16.73 -18.84 26.92
N GLU A 11 -17.23 -19.69 27.82
CA GLU A 11 -16.49 -20.26 28.97
C GLU A 11 -15.99 -21.70 28.73
N GLN A 12 -16.38 -22.37 27.65
CA GLN A 12 -15.91 -23.72 27.31
C GLN A 12 -14.72 -23.69 26.32
N PRO A 13 -13.68 -24.50 26.52
CA PRO A 13 -12.57 -24.57 25.57
C PRO A 13 -12.97 -25.30 24.29
N HIS A 14 -12.23 -25.06 23.21
CA HIS A 14 -12.43 -25.71 21.92
C HIS A 14 -11.14 -26.41 21.47
N TYR A 15 -10.96 -27.66 21.88
CA TYR A 15 -9.83 -28.51 21.49
C TYR A 15 -10.02 -29.25 20.15
N LEU A 16 -11.12 -28.95 19.43
CA LEU A 16 -11.44 -29.55 18.13
C LEU A 16 -11.87 -28.50 17.10
N HIS A 17 -11.23 -28.53 15.94
CA HIS A 17 -11.62 -27.85 14.72
C HIS A 17 -12.16 -28.89 13.71
N ARG A 18 -13.08 -28.49 12.83
CA ARG A 18 -13.57 -29.34 11.73
C ARG A 18 -13.35 -28.62 10.41
N SER A 19 -12.26 -28.92 9.71
CA SER A 19 -12.00 -28.33 8.39
C SER A 19 -13.07 -28.77 7.39
N LYS A 20 -13.59 -27.81 6.63
CA LYS A 20 -14.63 -28.02 5.60
C LYS A 20 -14.22 -29.07 4.55
N PHE A 21 -12.92 -29.15 4.23
CA PHE A 21 -12.39 -30.05 3.21
C PHE A 21 -12.45 -31.53 3.64
N ARG A 22 -12.54 -31.80 4.95
CA ARG A 22 -12.65 -33.14 5.55
C ARG A 22 -14.09 -33.65 5.69
N THR A 23 -15.10 -32.90 5.23
CA THR A 23 -16.51 -33.33 5.29
C THR A 23 -16.78 -34.54 4.40
N GLU A 24 -16.16 -34.58 3.21
CA GLU A 24 -16.28 -35.66 2.21
C GLU A 24 -14.94 -35.79 1.46
N PRO A 25 -13.91 -36.45 2.02
CA PRO A 25 -12.58 -36.54 1.39
C PRO A 25 -12.50 -37.64 0.31
N ASP A 26 -11.65 -37.43 -0.70
CA ASP A 26 -11.35 -38.43 -1.73
C ASP A 26 -10.28 -39.43 -1.21
N ILE A 27 -10.73 -40.35 -0.36
CA ILE A 27 -9.86 -41.34 0.31
C ILE A 27 -9.14 -42.22 -0.71
N GLU A 28 -9.74 -42.50 -1.87
CA GLU A 28 -9.08 -43.30 -2.90
C GLU A 28 -7.90 -42.54 -3.54
N TYR A 29 -8.07 -41.25 -3.83
CA TYR A 29 -6.98 -40.40 -4.30
C TYR A 29 -5.89 -40.24 -3.23
N GLU A 30 -6.25 -40.03 -1.96
CA GLU A 30 -5.30 -39.94 -0.84
C GLU A 30 -4.46 -41.22 -0.68
N LEU A 31 -5.08 -42.40 -0.79
CA LEU A 31 -4.38 -43.69 -0.76
C LEU A 31 -3.42 -43.89 -1.95
N ARG A 32 -3.81 -43.44 -3.16
CA ARG A 32 -2.95 -43.49 -4.35
C ARG A 32 -1.73 -42.57 -4.20
N LEU A 33 -1.91 -41.35 -3.68
CA LEU A 33 -0.82 -40.43 -3.38
C LEU A 33 0.15 -41.02 -2.35
N SER A 34 -0.37 -41.51 -1.22
CA SER A 34 0.44 -42.13 -0.16
C SER A 34 1.23 -43.35 -0.66
N SER A 35 0.63 -44.16 -1.53
CA SER A 35 1.30 -45.32 -2.16
C SER A 35 2.45 -44.88 -3.07
N ALA A 36 2.22 -43.90 -3.95
CA ALA A 36 3.27 -43.37 -4.82
C ALA A 36 4.45 -42.74 -4.04
N MET A 37 4.16 -42.06 -2.93
CA MET A 37 5.20 -41.52 -2.05
C MET A 37 6.00 -42.62 -1.34
N ARG A 38 5.36 -43.72 -0.94
CA ARG A 38 6.04 -44.91 -0.38
C ARG A 38 6.91 -45.64 -1.40
N GLU A 39 6.52 -45.66 -2.68
CA GLU A 39 7.37 -46.21 -3.75
C GLU A 39 8.65 -45.39 -3.93
N ILE A 40 8.57 -44.06 -3.86
CA ILE A 40 9.73 -43.17 -3.86
C ILE A 40 10.61 -43.44 -2.62
N GLU A 41 10.02 -43.46 -1.42
CA GLU A 41 10.72 -43.76 -0.17
C GLU A 41 11.49 -45.10 -0.23
N ASN A 42 10.83 -46.18 -0.69
CA ASN A 42 11.47 -47.49 -0.83
C ASN A 42 12.66 -47.44 -1.79
N LYS A 43 12.46 -46.84 -2.98
CA LYS A 43 13.50 -46.73 -4.00
C LYS A 43 14.71 -45.92 -3.52
N GLU A 44 14.47 -44.82 -2.79
CA GLU A 44 15.52 -43.97 -2.24
C GLU A 44 16.32 -44.66 -1.14
N ARG A 45 15.63 -45.38 -0.24
CA ARG A 45 16.24 -46.21 0.80
C ARG A 45 17.10 -47.32 0.21
N ASP A 46 16.66 -47.97 -0.87
CA ASP A 46 17.44 -48.99 -1.58
C ASP A 46 18.71 -48.42 -2.25
N ILE A 47 18.75 -47.12 -2.60
CA ILE A 47 19.89 -46.47 -3.27
C ILE A 47 20.87 -45.86 -2.26
N HIS A 48 20.36 -45.19 -1.23
CA HIS A 48 21.16 -44.32 -0.35
C HIS A 48 21.38 -44.85 1.07
N GLY A 49 20.67 -45.91 1.49
CA GLY A 49 20.82 -46.49 2.83
C GLY A 49 19.97 -45.79 3.90
N ASP A 50 20.58 -45.46 5.03
CA ASP A 50 19.89 -45.03 6.24
C ASP A 50 19.09 -43.72 6.08
N ASN A 51 18.01 -43.60 6.85
CA ASN A 51 17.09 -42.46 6.85
C ASN A 51 17.64 -41.19 7.56
N GLU A 52 18.92 -41.15 7.92
CA GLU A 52 19.51 -39.97 8.59
C GLU A 52 19.43 -38.74 7.68
N ALA A 53 18.90 -37.64 8.22
CA ALA A 53 18.89 -36.36 7.53
C ALA A 53 20.30 -35.78 7.50
N SER A 54 20.68 -35.15 6.38
CA SER A 54 21.86 -34.28 6.39
C SER A 54 21.55 -33.00 7.18
N ASP A 55 22.55 -32.47 7.91
CA ASP A 55 22.47 -31.19 8.61
C ASP A 55 22.42 -30.03 7.59
N ILE A 56 21.25 -29.87 6.96
CA ILE A 56 20.97 -28.84 5.96
C ILE A 56 19.99 -27.84 6.55
N LEU A 57 20.34 -26.55 6.45
CA LEU A 57 19.47 -25.43 6.74
C LEU A 57 18.83 -24.95 5.42
N TRP A 58 17.53 -25.18 5.29
CA TRP A 58 16.73 -24.81 4.12
C TRP A 58 16.04 -23.46 4.33
N GLN A 59 16.22 -22.54 3.40
CA GLN A 59 15.37 -21.37 3.21
C GLN A 59 14.98 -21.26 1.73
N MET A 60 13.90 -20.54 1.40
CA MET A 60 13.41 -20.44 0.01
C MET A 60 13.09 -19.02 -0.42
N LEU A 61 13.34 -18.72 -1.69
CA LEU A 61 13.02 -17.45 -2.32
C LEU A 61 12.61 -17.72 -3.78
N LEU A 62 11.30 -17.84 -4.03
CA LEU A 62 10.75 -18.28 -5.33
C LEU A 62 10.52 -17.14 -6.34
N LYS A 63 10.72 -15.86 -5.94
CA LYS A 63 10.70 -14.69 -6.85
C LYS A 63 11.97 -14.65 -7.73
N ASP A 64 11.96 -13.80 -8.77
CA ASP A 64 12.95 -13.79 -9.87
C ASP A 64 14.43 -13.91 -9.45
N LYS A 65 15.13 -14.87 -10.06
CA LYS A 65 16.60 -15.11 -10.04
C LYS A 65 17.33 -14.67 -8.76
N PRO A 66 17.05 -15.31 -7.61
CA PRO A 66 17.60 -14.90 -6.33
C PRO A 66 19.11 -15.19 -6.25
N THR A 67 19.91 -14.16 -6.02
CA THR A 67 21.31 -14.29 -5.59
C THR A 67 21.41 -14.19 -4.07
N ARG A 68 22.61 -14.40 -3.51
CA ARG A 68 22.89 -14.13 -2.08
C ARG A 68 22.62 -12.65 -1.72
N GLU A 69 22.76 -11.74 -2.67
CA GLU A 69 22.54 -10.30 -2.47
C GLU A 69 21.05 -9.94 -2.37
N ASN A 70 20.13 -10.81 -2.81
CA ASN A 70 18.69 -10.60 -2.69
C ASN A 70 18.09 -11.14 -1.37
N ARG A 71 18.93 -11.61 -0.43
CA ARG A 71 18.48 -12.13 0.87
C ARG A 71 18.53 -11.04 1.94
N GLY A 72 17.43 -10.89 2.68
CA GLY A 72 17.37 -9.98 3.83
C GLY A 72 18.33 -10.37 4.95
N GLN A 73 18.63 -9.42 5.83
CA GLN A 73 19.61 -9.56 6.91
C GLN A 73 19.35 -10.75 7.84
N ASP A 74 18.08 -11.15 8.03
CA ASP A 74 17.72 -12.30 8.87
C ASP A 74 18.16 -13.63 8.29
N SER A 75 17.98 -13.83 6.98
CA SER A 75 18.47 -15.02 6.30
C SER A 75 20.00 -15.09 6.28
N LEU A 76 20.67 -13.95 6.14
CA LEU A 76 22.12 -13.88 6.28
C LEU A 76 22.56 -14.20 7.72
N LEU A 77 21.86 -13.66 8.72
CA LEU A 77 22.12 -13.96 10.13
C LEU A 77 21.80 -15.43 10.48
N MET A 78 20.78 -16.03 9.87
CA MET A 78 20.41 -17.44 10.03
C MET A 78 21.47 -18.36 9.44
N GLU A 79 22.05 -18.01 8.29
CA GLU A 79 23.23 -18.68 7.71
C GLU A 79 24.47 -18.51 8.59
N GLU A 80 24.76 -17.28 9.07
CA GLU A 80 25.95 -16.97 9.87
C GLU A 80 25.93 -17.58 11.28
N ARG A 81 24.77 -17.55 11.95
CA ARG A 81 24.58 -18.13 13.30
C ARG A 81 24.58 -19.66 13.30
N ASN A 82 24.28 -20.28 12.16
CA ASN A 82 24.22 -21.73 11.98
C ASN A 82 25.25 -22.20 10.96
N ALA A 83 26.47 -21.66 11.02
CA ALA A 83 27.56 -21.99 10.10
C ALA A 83 28.02 -23.46 10.20
N GLU A 84 27.59 -24.19 11.23
CA GLU A 84 27.74 -25.63 11.36
C GLU A 84 26.75 -26.44 10.50
N TRP A 85 25.69 -25.80 9.99
CA TRP A 85 24.71 -26.39 9.07
C TRP A 85 25.04 -26.05 7.61
N THR A 86 24.79 -27.00 6.70
CA THR A 86 24.92 -26.76 5.25
C THR A 86 23.76 -25.90 4.77
N TYR A 87 23.97 -24.61 4.58
CA TYR A 87 22.94 -23.70 4.07
C TYR A 87 22.55 -24.01 2.61
N LYS A 88 21.25 -24.06 2.31
CA LYS A 88 20.69 -24.17 0.95
C LYS A 88 19.52 -23.21 0.74
N LEU A 89 19.68 -22.29 -0.22
CA LEU A 89 18.61 -21.45 -0.74
C LEU A 89 17.90 -22.15 -1.90
N ILE A 90 16.60 -22.32 -1.79
CA ILE A 90 15.75 -22.85 -2.85
C ILE A 90 15.27 -21.73 -3.78
N THR A 91 15.42 -21.95 -5.08
CA THR A 91 15.01 -21.02 -6.14
C THR A 91 13.80 -21.58 -6.91
N GLY A 92 13.10 -20.73 -7.67
CA GLY A 92 11.97 -21.15 -8.51
C GLY A 92 12.34 -22.25 -9.51
N ASP A 93 13.47 -22.10 -10.22
CA ASP A 93 13.96 -23.07 -11.21
C ASP A 93 14.26 -24.44 -10.58
N TRP A 94 14.92 -24.46 -9.41
CA TRP A 94 15.22 -25.70 -8.69
C TRP A 94 13.94 -26.37 -8.17
N ALA A 95 12.99 -25.58 -7.67
CA ALA A 95 11.72 -26.09 -7.17
C ALA A 95 10.89 -26.75 -8.30
N ASP A 96 10.92 -26.14 -9.49
CA ASP A 96 10.29 -26.70 -10.68
C ASP A 96 10.93 -28.03 -11.10
N GLU A 97 12.27 -28.09 -11.16
CA GLU A 97 13.01 -29.33 -11.47
C GLU A 97 12.74 -30.44 -10.45
N PHE A 98 12.75 -30.11 -9.15
CA PHE A 98 12.46 -31.06 -8.08
C PHE A 98 11.04 -31.63 -8.19
N VAL A 99 10.03 -30.78 -8.37
CA VAL A 99 8.63 -31.19 -8.50
C VAL A 99 8.36 -31.97 -9.80
N THR A 100 8.96 -31.56 -10.93
CA THR A 100 8.66 -32.14 -12.25
C THR A 100 9.48 -33.38 -12.58
N ILE A 101 10.74 -33.48 -12.11
CA ILE A 101 11.69 -34.57 -12.44
C ILE A 101 11.93 -35.52 -11.26
N THR A 102 12.08 -35.02 -10.02
CA THR A 102 12.37 -35.91 -8.88
C THR A 102 11.11 -36.57 -8.36
N LEU A 103 9.99 -35.82 -8.33
CA LEU A 103 8.72 -36.26 -7.77
C LEU A 103 7.66 -36.64 -8.84
N THR A 104 8.07 -36.90 -10.08
CA THR A 104 7.18 -37.20 -11.23
C THR A 104 6.21 -38.36 -10.97
N SER A 105 6.59 -39.33 -10.14
CA SER A 105 5.75 -40.48 -9.79
C SER A 105 4.51 -40.13 -8.97
N ILE A 106 4.44 -38.93 -8.35
CA ILE A 106 3.28 -38.52 -7.52
C ILE A 106 2.13 -38.02 -8.43
N PRO A 107 0.97 -38.71 -8.48
CA PRO A 107 -0.08 -38.44 -9.47
C PRO A 107 -0.65 -37.01 -9.43
N GLY A 108 -0.33 -36.23 -10.48
CA GLY A 108 -0.86 -34.87 -10.68
C GLY A 108 -0.11 -33.76 -9.94
N LEU A 109 0.95 -34.08 -9.18
CA LEU A 109 1.66 -33.11 -8.33
C LEU A 109 2.12 -31.87 -9.11
N ALA A 110 2.88 -32.06 -10.20
CA ALA A 110 3.39 -30.94 -11.00
C ALA A 110 2.25 -30.05 -11.54
N SER A 111 1.20 -30.65 -12.10
CA SER A 111 0.04 -29.90 -12.63
C SER A 111 -0.69 -29.11 -11.55
N LEU A 112 -0.77 -29.61 -10.31
CA LEU A 112 -1.39 -28.90 -9.20
C LEU A 112 -0.46 -27.80 -8.64
N TYR A 113 0.85 -28.07 -8.54
CA TYR A 113 1.85 -27.08 -8.14
C TYR A 113 1.92 -25.88 -9.10
N HIS A 114 1.81 -26.12 -10.40
CA HIS A 114 1.69 -25.06 -11.43
C HIS A 114 0.32 -24.39 -11.50
N SER A 115 -0.71 -24.94 -10.84
CA SER A 115 -2.06 -24.35 -10.83
C SER A 115 -2.23 -23.25 -9.78
N TYR A 116 -1.29 -23.13 -8.82
CA TYR A 116 -1.34 -22.11 -7.79
C TYR A 116 -1.11 -20.70 -8.38
N PRO A 117 -1.95 -19.70 -8.03
CA PRO A 117 -1.83 -18.34 -8.59
C PRO A 117 -0.75 -17.48 -7.91
N HIS A 118 -0.23 -17.90 -6.75
CA HIS A 118 0.78 -17.15 -5.98
C HIS A 118 1.85 -18.08 -5.40
N PHE A 119 3.04 -17.52 -5.17
CA PHE A 119 4.18 -18.26 -4.61
C PHE A 119 3.98 -18.75 -3.18
N VAL A 120 3.01 -18.22 -2.43
CA VAL A 120 2.73 -18.65 -1.03
C VAL A 120 2.28 -20.11 -1.00
N GLN A 121 1.27 -20.50 -1.79
CA GLN A 121 0.79 -21.89 -1.83
C GLN A 121 1.85 -22.86 -2.37
N GLN A 122 2.72 -22.39 -3.27
CA GLN A 122 3.88 -23.16 -3.75
C GLN A 122 4.90 -23.37 -2.63
N SER A 123 5.25 -22.31 -1.90
CA SER A 123 6.18 -22.34 -0.77
C SER A 123 5.70 -23.29 0.33
N ASP A 124 4.40 -23.20 0.68
CA ASP A 124 3.73 -24.06 1.65
C ASP A 124 3.87 -25.55 1.32
N LEU A 125 3.56 -25.96 0.09
CA LEU A 125 3.70 -27.37 -0.32
C LEU A 125 5.17 -27.78 -0.42
N LEU A 126 6.02 -26.89 -0.96
CA LEU A 126 7.43 -27.17 -1.21
C LEU A 126 8.22 -27.41 0.09
N ARG A 127 7.97 -26.65 1.16
CA ARG A 127 8.65 -26.86 2.46
C ARG A 127 8.38 -28.25 3.03
N TYR A 128 7.16 -28.77 2.90
CA TYR A 128 6.84 -30.14 3.31
C TYR A 128 7.55 -31.18 2.42
N LEU A 129 7.52 -31.00 1.10
CA LEU A 129 8.16 -31.92 0.14
C LEU A 129 9.68 -32.03 0.36
N ILE A 130 10.35 -30.91 0.62
CA ILE A 130 11.79 -30.86 0.88
C ILE A 130 12.13 -31.57 2.19
N LEU A 131 11.44 -31.23 3.29
CA LEU A 131 11.68 -31.86 4.58
C LEU A 131 11.34 -33.35 4.56
N TRP A 132 10.31 -33.76 3.83
CA TRP A 132 9.98 -35.17 3.65
C TRP A 132 11.04 -35.92 2.84
N TYR A 133 11.54 -35.36 1.74
CA TYR A 133 12.48 -36.09 0.87
C TYR A 133 13.94 -36.02 1.32
N PHE A 134 14.39 -34.90 1.91
CA PHE A 134 15.79 -34.67 2.31
C PHE A 134 16.02 -34.62 3.83
N GLY A 135 14.98 -34.36 4.63
CA GLY A 135 15.15 -33.99 6.03
C GLY A 135 15.81 -32.61 6.20
N GLY A 136 16.32 -32.33 7.40
CA GLY A 136 17.02 -31.10 7.75
C GLY A 136 16.13 -30.07 8.44
N TYR A 137 16.68 -28.89 8.68
CA TYR A 137 16.00 -27.78 9.36
C TYR A 137 15.45 -26.79 8.33
N TYR A 138 14.18 -26.41 8.44
CA TYR A 138 13.56 -25.40 7.60
C TYR A 138 13.28 -24.13 8.40
N ALA A 139 13.53 -22.98 7.77
CA ALA A 139 13.12 -21.67 8.26
C ALA A 139 12.64 -20.80 7.09
N ASP A 140 11.57 -20.03 7.26
CA ASP A 140 11.24 -18.94 6.33
C ASP A 140 12.33 -17.84 6.38
N ILE A 141 12.39 -16.99 5.35
CA ILE A 141 13.51 -16.05 5.11
C ILE A 141 13.58 -14.90 6.13
N ASP A 142 12.50 -14.70 6.87
CA ASP A 142 12.25 -13.69 7.91
C ASP A 142 12.31 -14.27 9.35
N VAL A 143 12.65 -15.55 9.51
CA VAL A 143 12.95 -16.16 10.81
C VAL A 143 14.32 -15.68 11.31
N ILE A 144 14.37 -15.26 12.57
CA ILE A 144 15.57 -14.78 13.25
C ILE A 144 16.10 -15.87 14.20
N PRO A 145 17.39 -16.24 14.14
CA PRO A 145 18.03 -17.06 15.17
C PRO A 145 18.22 -16.25 16.47
N ALA A 146 17.67 -16.72 17.58
CA ALA A 146 18.04 -16.21 18.91
C ALA A 146 19.40 -16.78 19.36
N ARG A 147 19.67 -18.04 18.98
CA ARG A 147 20.92 -18.80 19.16
C ARG A 147 21.10 -19.77 17.99
N SER A 148 22.18 -20.55 17.93
CA SER A 148 22.27 -21.60 16.90
C SER A 148 21.28 -22.73 17.17
N ILE A 149 20.89 -23.48 16.13
CA ILE A 149 20.03 -24.66 16.22
C ILE A 149 20.63 -25.67 17.22
N ASN A 150 21.96 -25.85 17.18
CA ASN A 150 22.67 -26.77 18.05
C ASN A 150 22.80 -26.25 19.50
N GLU A 151 22.67 -24.95 19.74
CA GLU A 151 22.63 -24.34 21.09
C GLU A 151 21.21 -24.29 21.70
N CYS A 152 20.19 -24.74 20.97
CA CYS A 152 18.80 -24.71 21.44
C CYS A 152 18.53 -25.75 22.54
N PRO A 153 18.23 -25.35 23.81
CA PRO A 153 18.09 -26.31 24.90
C PRO A 153 16.93 -27.28 24.67
N ALA A 154 15.78 -26.78 24.20
CA ALA A 154 14.60 -27.60 23.95
C ALA A 154 14.79 -28.60 22.79
N ILE A 155 15.60 -28.26 21.77
CA ILE A 155 15.97 -29.19 20.69
C ILE A 155 17.01 -30.19 21.20
N GLN A 156 18.09 -29.73 21.87
CA GLN A 156 19.07 -30.61 22.49
C GLN A 156 18.41 -31.63 23.42
N GLU A 157 17.50 -31.19 24.27
CA GLU A 157 16.78 -32.03 25.20
C GLU A 157 15.84 -33.02 24.48
N SER A 158 15.15 -32.59 23.41
CA SER A 158 14.33 -33.50 22.58
C SER A 158 15.16 -34.60 21.90
N ILE A 159 16.36 -34.26 21.43
CA ILE A 159 17.31 -35.20 20.80
C ILE A 159 18.01 -36.09 21.84
N GLN A 160 18.28 -35.58 23.04
CA GLN A 160 18.99 -36.30 24.11
C GLN A 160 18.06 -37.19 24.95
N LYS A 161 16.80 -36.80 25.18
CA LYS A 161 15.80 -37.61 25.90
C LYS A 161 15.40 -38.85 25.09
N ASN A 162 15.20 -38.70 23.78
CA ASN A 162 14.62 -39.75 22.94
C ASN A 162 15.65 -40.29 21.95
N SER A 163 16.09 -41.54 22.17
CA SER A 163 17.15 -42.15 21.38
C SER A 163 16.72 -42.45 19.94
N SER A 164 17.23 -41.65 19.00
CA SER A 164 17.21 -41.86 17.54
C SER A 164 15.87 -41.86 16.81
N ASP A 165 14.74 -42.24 17.42
CA ASP A 165 13.52 -42.65 16.69
C ASP A 165 12.47 -41.55 16.43
N VAL A 166 12.82 -40.28 16.61
CA VAL A 166 11.98 -39.14 16.23
C VAL A 166 12.32 -38.71 14.80
N SER A 167 11.31 -38.47 13.96
CA SER A 167 11.49 -38.03 12.56
C SER A 167 11.08 -36.57 12.32
N LEU A 168 10.37 -35.95 13.26
CA LEU A 168 9.88 -34.58 13.14
C LEU A 168 9.83 -33.88 14.51
N ILE A 169 10.30 -32.64 14.55
CA ILE A 169 10.20 -31.74 15.68
C ILE A 169 9.43 -30.49 15.22
N LEU A 170 8.35 -30.17 15.94
CA LEU A 170 7.42 -29.07 15.65
C LEU A 170 7.34 -28.10 16.82
N GLY A 171 7.04 -26.82 16.57
CA GLY A 171 6.71 -25.84 17.60
C GLY A 171 5.21 -25.57 17.66
N ILE A 172 4.70 -25.14 18.81
CA ILE A 172 3.36 -24.56 18.92
C ILE A 172 3.41 -23.10 18.46
N GLU A 173 2.50 -22.67 17.57
CA GLU A 173 2.39 -21.28 17.13
C GLU A 173 1.35 -20.52 17.95
N ILE A 174 0.14 -21.09 18.02
CA ILE A 174 -1.00 -20.56 18.76
C ILE A 174 -1.52 -21.66 19.68
N ASP A 175 -1.80 -21.29 20.93
CA ASP A 175 -2.50 -22.12 21.91
C ASP A 175 -3.47 -21.24 22.72
N GLU A 176 -4.69 -21.08 22.20
CA GLU A 176 -5.75 -20.25 22.78
C GLU A 176 -7.13 -20.94 22.66
N PRO A 177 -7.29 -22.18 23.19
CA PRO A 177 -8.51 -22.97 23.03
C PRO A 177 -9.76 -22.30 23.64
N PHE A 178 -9.58 -21.38 24.59
CA PHE A 178 -10.65 -20.59 25.22
C PHE A 178 -10.98 -19.29 24.47
N ALA A 179 -10.30 -18.94 23.37
CA ALA A 179 -10.52 -17.67 22.69
C ALA A 179 -11.97 -17.52 22.19
N SER A 180 -12.61 -16.43 22.61
CA SER A 180 -13.95 -16.09 22.14
C SER A 180 -13.96 -15.79 20.63
N SER A 181 -15.13 -15.86 20.02
CA SER A 181 -15.33 -15.42 18.62
C SER A 181 -14.99 -13.93 18.39
N LYS A 182 -14.81 -13.16 19.47
CA LYS A 182 -14.40 -11.76 19.43
C LYS A 182 -12.87 -11.62 19.48
N GLU A 183 -12.19 -12.39 20.33
CA GLU A 183 -10.72 -12.42 20.41
C GLU A 183 -10.09 -12.96 19.14
N MET A 184 -10.62 -14.05 18.57
CA MET A 184 -10.16 -14.55 17.27
C MET A 184 -10.24 -13.47 16.17
N LYS A 185 -11.35 -12.71 16.10
CA LYS A 185 -11.50 -11.61 15.13
C LYS A 185 -10.59 -10.41 15.41
N PHE A 186 -10.18 -10.22 16.65
CA PHE A 186 -9.35 -9.10 17.08
C PHE A 186 -7.88 -9.36 16.76
N TRP A 187 -7.40 -10.58 17.02
CA TRP A 187 -6.05 -11.05 16.67
C TRP A 187 -5.94 -11.57 15.23
N HIS A 188 -7.01 -11.48 14.42
CA HIS A 188 -7.10 -12.05 13.07
C HIS A 188 -6.91 -13.58 12.98
N TRP A 189 -6.99 -14.30 14.11
CA TRP A 189 -6.89 -15.75 14.15
C TRP A 189 -8.06 -16.45 13.44
N ILE A 190 -7.68 -17.36 12.55
CA ILE A 190 -8.59 -18.23 11.80
C ILE A 190 -8.80 -19.57 12.53
N ARG A 191 -7.83 -19.96 13.36
CA ARG A 191 -7.88 -21.12 14.28
C ARG A 191 -7.44 -20.69 15.67
N ARG A 192 -7.95 -21.39 16.68
CA ARG A 192 -7.60 -21.17 18.10
C ARG A 192 -6.26 -21.77 18.51
N TYR A 193 -5.74 -22.65 17.67
CA TYR A 193 -4.52 -23.38 17.94
C TYR A 193 -3.88 -23.84 16.62
N GLY A 194 -2.58 -24.07 16.64
CA GLY A 194 -1.84 -24.57 15.48
C GLY A 194 -0.36 -24.77 15.75
N PHE A 195 0.27 -25.65 14.98
CA PHE A 195 1.72 -25.82 14.95
C PHE A 195 2.37 -24.81 14.00
N VAL A 196 3.60 -24.40 14.34
CA VAL A 196 4.46 -23.53 13.54
C VAL A 196 4.75 -24.18 12.19
N GLN A 197 4.60 -23.41 11.11
CA GLN A 197 4.96 -23.82 9.75
C GLN A 197 6.20 -23.10 9.21
N TYR A 198 6.50 -21.88 9.69
CA TYR A 198 7.68 -21.09 9.29
C TYR A 198 9.00 -21.62 9.87
N THR A 199 8.96 -22.58 10.79
CA THR A 199 10.13 -23.27 11.35
C THR A 199 9.76 -24.72 11.68
N MET A 200 10.50 -25.67 11.13
CA MET A 200 10.27 -27.11 11.32
C MET A 200 11.61 -27.84 11.23
N TYR A 201 11.80 -28.93 11.98
CA TYR A 201 13.01 -29.75 11.89
C TYR A 201 12.67 -31.22 11.65
N ALA A 202 13.04 -31.74 10.48
CA ALA A 202 12.94 -33.16 10.15
C ALA A 202 14.28 -33.84 10.39
N THR A 203 14.42 -34.46 11.56
CA THR A 203 15.60 -35.25 11.99
C THR A 203 15.88 -36.47 11.12
N ARG A 204 14.88 -36.95 10.37
CA ARG A 204 14.99 -38.09 9.45
C ARG A 204 14.30 -37.81 8.12
N ARG A 205 14.81 -38.42 7.05
CA ARG A 205 14.13 -38.51 5.75
C ARG A 205 12.84 -39.33 5.89
N PHE A 206 11.88 -39.03 5.01
CA PHE A 206 10.63 -39.74 4.78
C PHE A 206 9.65 -39.81 5.97
N SER A 207 9.66 -38.80 6.84
CA SER A 207 8.74 -38.67 7.98
C SER A 207 7.27 -39.00 7.61
N PRO A 208 6.64 -40.02 8.22
CA PRO A 208 5.26 -40.42 7.95
C PRO A 208 4.25 -39.30 8.17
N LEU A 209 4.55 -38.42 9.13
CA LEU A 209 3.78 -37.22 9.47
C LEU A 209 3.73 -36.23 8.31
N LEU A 210 4.90 -35.89 7.74
CA LEU A 210 4.99 -35.01 6.57
C LEU A 210 4.36 -35.66 5.32
N ARG A 211 4.49 -36.98 5.17
CA ARG A 211 3.84 -37.73 4.08
C ARG A 211 2.32 -37.54 4.09
N GLU A 212 1.67 -37.62 5.26
CA GLU A 212 0.23 -37.37 5.37
C GLU A 212 -0.14 -35.90 5.14
N VAL A 213 0.65 -34.95 5.64
CA VAL A 213 0.50 -33.50 5.34
C VAL A 213 0.49 -33.27 3.83
N ILE A 214 1.48 -33.80 3.11
CA ILE A 214 1.60 -33.64 1.64
C ILE A 214 0.38 -34.24 0.93
N VAL A 215 -0.04 -35.44 1.32
CA VAL A 215 -1.25 -36.10 0.78
C VAL A 215 -2.49 -35.23 1.00
N ARG A 216 -2.68 -34.68 2.21
CA ARG A 216 -3.80 -33.79 2.56
C ARG A 216 -3.78 -32.50 1.75
N VAL A 217 -2.62 -31.86 1.61
CA VAL A 217 -2.46 -30.62 0.81
C VAL A 217 -2.81 -30.85 -0.65
N ILE A 218 -2.28 -31.91 -1.28
CA ILE A 218 -2.57 -32.23 -2.69
C ILE A 218 -4.07 -32.57 -2.87
N SER A 219 -4.65 -33.34 -1.94
CA SER A 219 -6.08 -33.68 -1.89
C SER A 219 -6.98 -32.43 -1.79
N HIS A 220 -6.69 -31.53 -0.84
CA HIS A 220 -7.42 -30.28 -0.65
C HIS A 220 -7.28 -29.35 -1.87
N THR A 221 -6.09 -29.25 -2.45
CA THR A 221 -5.84 -28.44 -3.66
C THR A 221 -6.60 -28.97 -4.86
N LYS A 222 -6.58 -30.29 -5.11
CA LYS A 222 -7.36 -30.92 -6.18
C LYS A 222 -8.85 -30.64 -5.98
N ARG A 223 -9.38 -30.87 -4.78
CA ARG A 223 -10.79 -30.60 -4.45
C ARG A 223 -11.17 -29.14 -4.71
N HIS A 224 -10.37 -28.19 -4.24
CA HIS A 224 -10.62 -26.76 -4.45
C HIS A 224 -10.53 -26.35 -5.93
N PHE A 225 -9.66 -27.01 -6.71
CA PHE A 225 -9.60 -26.84 -8.17
C PHE A 225 -10.86 -27.39 -8.85
N ASP A 226 -11.30 -28.60 -8.52
CA ASP A 226 -12.49 -29.27 -9.07
C ASP A 226 -13.79 -28.52 -8.70
N GLU A 227 -13.87 -27.93 -7.50
CA GLU A 227 -14.99 -27.09 -7.05
C GLU A 227 -14.96 -25.66 -7.63
N SER A 228 -13.89 -25.26 -8.34
CA SER A 228 -13.70 -23.89 -8.85
C SER A 228 -14.43 -23.59 -10.17
N ASN A 229 -14.64 -22.30 -10.44
CA ASN A 229 -15.34 -21.86 -11.64
C ASN A 229 -14.42 -21.89 -12.88
N ILE A 230 -14.81 -22.70 -13.88
CA ILE A 230 -14.10 -22.91 -15.16
C ILE A 230 -13.67 -21.60 -15.87
N PHE A 231 -14.37 -20.47 -15.64
CA PHE A 231 -14.04 -19.18 -16.26
C PHE A 231 -13.15 -18.26 -15.41
N LEU A 232 -12.98 -18.53 -14.12
CA LEU A 232 -12.25 -17.67 -13.17
C LEU A 232 -11.07 -18.36 -12.48
N GLY A 233 -11.01 -19.70 -12.51
CA GLY A 233 -10.02 -20.50 -11.80
C GLY A 233 -10.26 -20.56 -10.28
N PRO A 234 -9.42 -21.31 -9.54
CA PRO A 234 -9.47 -21.37 -8.09
C PRO A 234 -9.02 -20.05 -7.47
N GLN A 235 -9.88 -19.44 -6.66
CA GLN A 235 -9.53 -18.23 -5.91
C GLN A 235 -8.97 -18.61 -4.54
N TYR A 236 -7.81 -18.06 -4.20
CA TYR A 236 -7.18 -18.23 -2.90
C TYR A 236 -7.27 -16.91 -2.12
N ASN A 237 -7.91 -16.97 -0.95
CA ASN A 237 -7.85 -15.94 0.06
C ASN A 237 -7.10 -16.51 1.28
N GLU A 238 -6.91 -15.69 2.31
CA GLU A 238 -6.22 -16.05 3.55
C GLU A 238 -6.78 -17.34 4.18
N MET A 239 -8.10 -17.37 4.43
CA MET A 239 -8.82 -18.55 4.93
C MET A 239 -8.57 -19.82 4.10
N THR A 240 -8.63 -19.74 2.76
CA THR A 240 -8.42 -20.92 1.92
C THR A 240 -6.95 -21.31 1.83
N THR A 241 -6.01 -20.38 1.94
CA THR A 241 -4.58 -20.70 1.97
C THR A 241 -4.24 -21.47 3.25
N LEU A 242 -4.64 -20.98 4.44
CA LEU A 242 -4.37 -21.67 5.70
C LEU A 242 -5.01 -23.08 5.79
N GLU A 243 -6.18 -23.28 5.17
CA GLU A 243 -6.92 -24.55 5.19
C GLU A 243 -6.55 -25.55 4.06
N ILE A 244 -5.87 -25.10 3.00
CA ILE A 244 -5.49 -25.97 1.86
C ILE A 244 -3.99 -26.29 1.89
N THR A 245 -3.14 -25.31 2.19
CA THR A 245 -1.67 -25.43 2.10
C THR A 245 -0.96 -25.07 3.41
N GLY A 246 -1.49 -24.11 4.17
CA GLY A 246 -0.86 -23.54 5.36
C GLY A 246 -1.01 -24.34 6.68
N PRO A 247 -0.91 -23.68 7.85
CA PRO A 247 -0.81 -24.33 9.17
C PRO A 247 -2.09 -25.05 9.61
N GLY A 248 -3.24 -24.78 8.98
CA GLY A 248 -4.52 -25.42 9.32
C GLY A 248 -4.57 -26.88 8.90
N VAL A 249 -4.31 -27.15 7.60
CA VAL A 249 -4.20 -28.53 7.09
C VAL A 249 -3.03 -29.28 7.72
N PHE A 250 -1.93 -28.56 8.01
CA PHE A 250 -0.77 -29.11 8.72
C PHE A 250 -1.16 -29.66 10.09
N THR A 251 -1.79 -28.83 10.92
CA THR A 251 -2.21 -29.20 12.27
C THR A 251 -3.22 -30.35 12.25
N ASP A 252 -4.22 -30.31 11.36
CA ASP A 252 -5.21 -31.38 11.24
C ASP A 252 -4.57 -32.72 10.84
N ALA A 253 -3.64 -32.72 9.88
CA ALA A 253 -2.95 -33.93 9.45
C ALA A 253 -2.11 -34.57 10.56
N ILE A 254 -1.38 -33.76 11.35
CA ILE A 254 -0.60 -34.26 12.50
C ILE A 254 -1.51 -34.88 13.57
N LEU A 255 -2.64 -34.22 13.90
CA LEU A 255 -3.62 -34.74 14.87
C LEU A 255 -4.33 -36.01 14.37
N ASP A 256 -4.64 -36.10 13.07
CA ASP A 256 -5.17 -37.32 12.42
C ASP A 256 -4.15 -38.48 12.57
N VAL A 257 -2.87 -38.27 12.21
CA VAL A 257 -1.83 -39.31 12.31
C VAL A 257 -1.61 -39.78 13.74
N LEU A 258 -1.60 -38.86 14.72
CA LEU A 258 -1.53 -39.20 16.15
C LEU A 258 -2.74 -40.05 16.59
N SER A 259 -3.95 -39.65 16.19
CA SER A 259 -5.20 -40.35 16.50
C SER A 259 -5.25 -41.76 15.91
N GLU A 260 -4.77 -41.93 14.68
CA GLU A 260 -4.71 -43.23 14.03
C GLU A 260 -3.62 -44.15 14.58
N SER A 261 -2.44 -43.59 14.88
CA SER A 261 -1.23 -44.36 15.18
C SER A 261 -1.12 -44.76 16.65
N LEU A 262 -1.54 -43.92 17.60
CA LEU A 262 -1.34 -44.18 19.03
C LEU A 262 -2.43 -45.10 19.61
N PRO A 263 -2.11 -45.98 20.58
CA PRO A 263 -3.07 -46.88 21.20
C PRO A 263 -4.14 -46.14 22.00
N ASP A 264 -5.34 -46.72 22.09
CA ASP A 264 -6.49 -46.16 22.83
C ASP A 264 -6.20 -45.88 24.32
N SER A 265 -5.18 -46.52 24.88
CA SER A 265 -4.69 -46.38 26.26
C SER A 265 -3.55 -45.37 26.42
N HIS A 266 -3.12 -44.70 25.34
CA HIS A 266 -2.07 -43.68 25.38
C HIS A 266 -2.50 -42.47 26.22
N ALA A 267 -1.53 -41.78 26.84
CA ALA A 267 -1.78 -40.60 27.66
C ALA A 267 -2.57 -39.53 26.88
N PHE A 268 -2.10 -39.16 25.69
CA PHE A 268 -2.74 -38.13 24.86
C PHE A 268 -4.18 -38.46 24.48
N VAL A 269 -4.49 -39.73 24.18
CA VAL A 269 -5.86 -40.17 23.84
C VAL A 269 -6.75 -40.10 25.07
N THR A 270 -6.23 -40.52 26.24
CA THR A 270 -6.95 -40.47 27.51
C THR A 270 -7.23 -39.04 27.95
N GLU A 271 -6.24 -38.15 27.86
CA GLU A 271 -6.35 -36.73 28.16
C GLU A 271 -7.32 -36.01 27.21
N SER A 272 -7.24 -36.29 25.91
CA SER A 272 -8.18 -35.76 24.91
C SER A 272 -9.62 -36.20 25.20
N ILE A 273 -9.83 -37.49 25.55
CA ILE A 273 -11.15 -38.01 25.95
C ILE A 273 -11.66 -37.29 27.20
N ASN A 274 -10.81 -37.07 28.21
CA ASN A 274 -11.18 -36.39 29.46
C ASN A 274 -11.51 -34.91 29.23
N ALA A 275 -10.73 -34.22 28.39
CA ALA A 275 -10.93 -32.82 28.06
C ALA A 275 -12.20 -32.58 27.23
N ASP A 276 -12.59 -33.52 26.38
CA ASP A 276 -13.84 -33.47 25.61
C ASP A 276 -15.12 -33.63 26.46
N ILE A 277 -15.03 -34.05 27.73
CA ILE A 277 -16.20 -34.32 28.58
C ILE A 277 -16.96 -33.00 28.86
N GLY A 278 -18.10 -32.84 28.20
CA GLY A 278 -19.03 -31.73 28.40
C GLY A 278 -18.90 -30.56 27.40
N ILE A 279 -18.09 -30.71 26.35
CA ILE A 279 -17.86 -29.68 25.32
C ILE A 279 -18.59 -30.03 24.02
N GLY A 280 -19.83 -29.53 23.86
CA GLY A 280 -20.57 -29.52 22.58
C GLY A 280 -21.02 -30.88 22.01
N ASP A 281 -21.51 -30.83 20.76
CA ASP A 281 -22.36 -31.82 20.05
C ASP A 281 -21.74 -33.21 19.74
N LEU A 282 -21.11 -33.87 20.71
CA LEU A 282 -20.66 -35.26 20.60
C LEU A 282 -21.53 -36.17 21.48
N ASP A 283 -22.48 -36.89 20.87
CA ASP A 283 -23.34 -37.90 21.53
C ASP A 283 -22.53 -39.03 22.23
N SER A 284 -21.23 -39.13 21.96
CA SER A 284 -20.29 -39.99 22.70
C SER A 284 -18.84 -39.52 22.52
N PRO A 285 -17.97 -39.70 23.53
CA PRO A 285 -16.54 -39.36 23.43
C PRO A 285 -15.85 -40.25 22.40
N LYS A 286 -15.42 -39.66 21.28
CA LYS A 286 -14.64 -40.35 20.24
C LYS A 286 -13.18 -40.43 20.66
N LYS A 287 -12.64 -41.65 20.78
CA LYS A 287 -11.22 -41.90 21.00
C LYS A 287 -10.39 -41.32 19.85
N ARG A 288 -9.61 -40.28 20.14
CA ARG A 288 -8.71 -39.57 19.23
C ARG A 288 -7.75 -38.70 20.05
N VAL A 289 -6.77 -38.09 19.41
CA VAL A 289 -5.99 -36.99 19.97
C VAL A 289 -6.64 -35.67 19.55
N SER A 290 -6.98 -34.83 20.51
CA SER A 290 -7.44 -33.45 20.31
C SER A 290 -6.29 -32.49 20.61
N TRP A 291 -6.53 -31.17 20.63
CA TRP A 291 -5.48 -30.22 21.03
C TRP A 291 -5.15 -30.26 22.54
N ALA A 292 -5.99 -30.89 23.37
CA ALA A 292 -5.87 -30.83 24.83
C ALA A 292 -4.47 -31.18 25.41
N PRO A 293 -3.76 -32.23 24.94
CA PRO A 293 -2.43 -32.59 25.48
C PRO A 293 -1.32 -31.58 25.17
N PHE A 294 -1.58 -30.59 24.29
CA PHE A 294 -0.60 -29.57 23.88
C PHE A 294 -0.90 -28.21 24.53
N HIS A 295 -1.99 -28.08 25.28
CA HIS A 295 -2.39 -26.84 25.91
C HIS A 295 -1.50 -26.49 27.11
N HIS A 296 -1.02 -25.24 27.17
CA HIS A 296 -0.14 -24.71 28.21
C HIS A 296 1.18 -25.49 28.40
N LEU A 297 1.68 -26.13 27.34
CA LEU A 297 2.93 -26.90 27.38
C LEU A 297 4.12 -26.06 27.87
N GLN A 298 4.85 -26.55 28.89
CA GLN A 298 6.01 -25.89 29.49
C GLN A 298 7.35 -26.53 29.08
N ASP A 299 7.38 -27.86 28.93
CA ASP A 299 8.55 -28.66 28.55
C ASP A 299 8.29 -29.37 27.22
N SER A 300 9.35 -29.73 26.47
CA SER A 300 9.21 -30.48 25.21
C SER A 300 8.50 -31.81 25.40
N LEU A 301 7.46 -32.05 24.60
CA LEU A 301 6.61 -33.24 24.65
C LEU A 301 6.93 -34.16 23.46
N CYS A 302 7.55 -35.30 23.72
CA CYS A 302 7.93 -36.26 22.69
C CYS A 302 7.15 -37.56 22.79
N VAL A 303 6.84 -38.14 21.64
CA VAL A 303 6.28 -39.50 21.46
C VAL A 303 7.17 -40.25 20.49
N GLU A 304 7.63 -41.44 20.88
CA GLU A 304 8.51 -42.26 20.04
C GLU A 304 7.73 -42.98 18.92
N GLY A 305 8.43 -43.38 17.85
CA GLY A 305 7.89 -44.33 16.87
C GLY A 305 7.51 -45.68 17.51
N SER A 306 8.22 -46.06 18.58
CA SER A 306 8.00 -47.27 19.39
C SER A 306 6.64 -47.32 20.09
N GLU A 307 6.01 -46.17 20.35
CA GLU A 307 4.72 -46.06 21.07
C GLU A 307 3.49 -46.25 20.17
N ALA A 308 3.70 -46.37 18.85
CA ALA A 308 2.63 -46.61 17.89
C ALA A 308 2.04 -48.03 18.00
N LYS A 309 0.77 -48.17 17.58
CA LYS A 309 0.11 -49.47 17.38
C LYS A 309 0.95 -50.36 16.46
N SER A 310 1.12 -51.63 16.82
CA SER A 310 1.86 -52.61 16.00
C SER A 310 1.45 -52.57 14.52
N GLY A 311 2.41 -52.27 13.64
CA GLY A 311 2.21 -52.18 12.19
C GLY A 311 1.76 -50.81 11.67
N LYS A 312 1.64 -49.78 12.53
CA LYS A 312 1.53 -48.37 12.11
C LYS A 312 2.93 -47.74 12.04
N ASP A 313 3.14 -47.00 10.96
CA ASP A 313 4.37 -46.26 10.67
C ASP A 313 4.18 -44.79 11.08
N PHE A 314 4.69 -44.43 12.25
CA PHE A 314 4.51 -43.11 12.88
C PHE A 314 5.76 -42.23 12.78
N GLY A 315 6.95 -42.82 12.93
CA GLY A 315 8.23 -42.12 12.83
C GLY A 315 8.62 -41.22 14.01
N GLY A 316 7.76 -41.07 15.03
CA GLY A 316 8.04 -40.28 16.23
C GLY A 316 7.93 -38.77 16.03
N LEU A 317 7.48 -38.06 17.06
CA LEU A 317 7.20 -36.63 17.04
C LEU A 317 7.61 -35.97 18.36
N CYS A 318 8.34 -34.86 18.29
CA CYS A 318 8.48 -33.94 19.43
C CYS A 318 7.75 -32.62 19.15
N ILE A 319 7.08 -32.09 20.17
CA ILE A 319 6.40 -30.80 20.15
C ILE A 319 7.07 -29.90 21.19
N LEU A 320 7.59 -28.77 20.72
CA LEU A 320 8.26 -27.75 21.51
C LEU A 320 7.23 -26.73 22.01
N PRO A 321 7.39 -26.24 23.26
CA PRO A 321 6.61 -25.13 23.79
C PRO A 321 6.63 -23.88 22.91
N VAL A 322 5.56 -23.09 23.00
CA VAL A 322 5.35 -21.87 22.21
C VAL A 322 6.39 -20.76 22.44
N ASN A 323 7.14 -20.80 23.55
CA ASN A 323 8.24 -19.86 23.80
C ASN A 323 9.59 -20.25 23.15
N VAL A 324 9.65 -21.36 22.37
CA VAL A 324 10.89 -21.87 21.76
C VAL A 324 11.11 -21.40 20.32
N TRP A 325 10.13 -21.56 19.44
CA TRP A 325 10.17 -21.09 18.03
C TRP A 325 9.16 -19.97 17.73
N ALA A 326 8.31 -19.67 18.70
CA ALA A 326 7.16 -18.79 18.58
C ALA A 326 7.22 -17.64 19.59
N SER A 327 8.40 -17.37 20.16
CA SER A 327 8.63 -16.34 21.17
C SER A 327 8.40 -14.92 20.63
N GLY A 328 7.88 -14.05 21.49
CA GLY A 328 7.54 -12.67 21.15
C GLY A 328 6.17 -12.46 20.49
N GLN A 329 5.38 -13.52 20.28
CA GLN A 329 4.00 -13.42 19.74
C GLN A 329 2.98 -12.69 20.64
N ARG A 330 3.33 -12.44 21.91
CA ARG A 330 2.50 -11.70 22.91
C ARG A 330 1.19 -12.39 23.34
N HIS A 331 0.75 -13.44 22.65
CA HIS A 331 -0.31 -14.37 23.05
C HIS A 331 0.25 -15.74 23.49
N SER A 332 -0.62 -16.66 23.93
CA SER A 332 -0.33 -18.06 24.27
C SER A 332 0.79 -18.28 25.30
N ASN A 333 1.19 -17.24 26.05
CA ASN A 333 2.38 -17.22 26.91
C ASN A 333 3.72 -17.47 26.19
N SER A 334 3.82 -17.12 24.89
CA SER A 334 5.05 -17.11 24.08
C SER A 334 6.27 -16.39 24.66
N GLY A 335 6.10 -15.55 25.69
CA GLY A 335 7.20 -14.77 26.28
C GLY A 335 7.71 -13.65 25.35
N SER A 336 8.87 -13.07 25.71
CA SER A 336 9.56 -12.05 24.92
C SER A 336 10.53 -12.66 23.90
N PHE A 337 10.91 -11.91 22.86
CA PHE A 337 11.95 -12.31 21.90
C PHE A 337 13.29 -12.71 22.54
N ASN A 338 13.60 -12.16 23.73
CA ASN A 338 14.80 -12.46 24.51
C ASN A 338 14.57 -13.53 25.61
N SER A 339 13.58 -14.42 25.46
CA SER A 339 13.32 -15.49 26.44
C SER A 339 14.52 -16.43 26.57
N ALA A 340 14.77 -16.97 27.77
CA ALA A 340 15.84 -17.92 28.03
C ALA A 340 15.69 -19.22 27.20
N ASP A 341 14.46 -19.54 26.78
CA ASP A 341 14.10 -20.73 25.99
C ASP A 341 13.97 -20.43 24.49
N ALA A 342 14.01 -19.15 24.08
CA ALA A 342 13.86 -18.75 22.69
C ALA A 342 15.04 -19.24 21.83
N CYS A 343 14.74 -20.03 20.81
CA CYS A 343 15.70 -20.56 19.84
C CYS A 343 15.57 -19.87 18.49
N THR A 344 14.34 -19.69 18.00
CA THR A 344 14.04 -18.81 16.86
C THR A 344 12.91 -17.85 17.22
N ASN A 345 12.96 -16.67 16.61
CA ASN A 345 11.91 -15.67 16.66
C ASN A 345 11.37 -15.46 15.25
N HIS A 346 10.07 -15.21 15.13
CA HIS A 346 9.44 -14.93 13.84
C HIS A 346 8.82 -13.52 13.83
N ARG A 347 8.68 -12.96 12.63
CA ARG A 347 8.38 -11.54 12.43
C ARG A 347 6.91 -11.35 12.05
N PHE A 348 6.04 -11.35 13.06
CA PHE A 348 4.59 -11.27 12.91
C PHE A 348 4.13 -9.89 12.41
N GLY A 349 3.61 -9.83 11.19
CA GLY A 349 2.94 -8.63 10.66
C GLY A 349 1.63 -8.33 11.39
N GLU A 350 1.48 -7.11 11.92
CA GLU A 350 0.30 -6.54 12.61
C GLU A 350 -0.70 -7.53 13.28
N VAL A 351 -0.27 -8.24 14.33
CA VAL A 351 -1.18 -9.02 15.19
C VAL A 351 -1.50 -8.19 16.45
N VAL A 352 -2.79 -7.87 16.66
CA VAL A 352 -3.26 -6.74 17.51
C VAL A 352 -3.27 -7.05 19.02
N GLU A 353 -2.47 -6.36 19.84
CA GLU A 353 -2.37 -6.62 21.29
C GLU A 353 -3.69 -6.56 22.09
N SER A 354 -3.99 -7.66 22.80
CA SER A 354 -5.08 -7.74 23.79
C SER A 354 -4.65 -7.16 25.17
N PRO A 355 -5.54 -6.46 25.90
CA PRO A 355 -5.16 -5.78 27.14
C PRO A 355 -5.03 -6.76 28.31
N ARG A 356 -3.79 -6.94 28.82
CA ARG A 356 -3.55 -7.79 30.00
C ARG A 356 -4.24 -7.23 31.26
N LYS A 357 -5.05 -8.09 31.88
CA LYS A 357 -5.69 -7.89 33.20
C LYS A 357 -4.63 -7.65 34.29
N ARG A 358 -4.96 -6.79 35.25
CA ARG A 358 -4.21 -6.55 36.50
C ARG A 358 -3.73 -7.87 37.15
N GLN A 359 -2.43 -8.01 37.37
CA GLN A 359 -1.93 -8.64 38.59
C GLN A 359 -1.82 -7.59 39.69
N LYS A 360 -2.15 -7.97 40.93
CA LYS A 360 -1.92 -7.14 42.12
C LYS A 360 -0.43 -7.22 42.48
N THR A 361 0.23 -6.07 42.57
CA THR A 361 1.43 -5.93 43.40
C THR A 361 1.01 -5.65 44.85
N GLU A 362 1.74 -6.22 45.80
CA GLU A 362 1.63 -5.89 47.22
C GLU A 362 2.44 -4.62 47.56
N ASP A 363 2.08 -3.96 48.65
CA ASP A 363 2.61 -2.65 49.05
C ASP A 363 4.10 -2.70 49.44
N VAL A 364 4.90 -1.77 48.89
CA VAL A 364 6.09 -1.23 49.58
C VAL A 364 6.15 0.28 49.38
N SER A 365 6.12 1.01 50.49
CA SER A 365 6.20 2.48 50.56
C SER A 365 7.63 3.02 50.50
N ALA A 366 7.90 4.08 49.73
CA ALA A 366 9.07 4.94 49.93
C ALA A 366 8.91 6.37 49.36
N THR A 367 8.54 7.30 50.25
CA THR A 367 9.01 8.71 50.37
C THR A 367 9.06 9.66 49.15
N GLU A 368 8.38 10.80 49.33
CA GLU A 368 8.38 12.00 48.49
C GLU A 368 9.74 12.74 48.46
N GLY A 369 9.97 13.50 47.37
CA GLY A 369 11.12 14.38 47.21
C GLY A 369 10.80 15.56 46.28
N THR A 370 10.02 16.52 46.76
CA THR A 370 9.64 17.73 46.02
C THR A 370 10.81 18.72 45.89
N ALA A 371 11.11 19.17 44.67
CA ALA A 371 12.00 20.30 44.41
C ALA A 371 11.28 21.34 43.52
N GLU A 372 10.89 22.47 44.12
CA GLU A 372 10.31 23.61 43.40
C GLU A 372 11.38 24.36 42.61
N PHE A 373 11.02 24.87 41.42
CA PHE A 373 11.77 25.94 40.75
C PHE A 373 10.84 27.07 40.32
N LEU A 374 11.12 28.27 40.84
CA LEU A 374 10.36 29.50 40.60
C LEU A 374 10.65 30.10 39.21
N PRO A 375 9.64 30.68 38.52
CA PRO A 375 9.85 31.39 37.26
C PRO A 375 10.47 32.78 37.48
N LYS A 376 11.18 33.29 36.45
CA LYS A 376 11.67 34.67 36.36
C LYS A 376 10.76 35.50 35.42
N PRO A 377 10.70 36.83 35.60
CA PRO A 377 9.56 37.64 35.16
C PRO A 377 9.55 38.00 33.67
N ASP A 378 8.34 38.16 33.14
CA ASP A 378 8.07 38.56 31.76
C ASP A 378 8.51 39.99 31.43
N VAL A 379 9.05 40.17 30.22
CA VAL A 379 9.09 41.47 29.54
C VAL A 379 7.91 41.52 28.57
N VAL A 380 7.00 42.47 28.78
CA VAL A 380 5.78 42.60 27.99
C VAL A 380 6.06 43.40 26.71
N GLU A 381 6.22 42.71 25.58
CA GLU A 381 6.12 43.32 24.25
C GLU A 381 4.65 43.35 23.76
N GLU A 382 4.26 44.41 23.05
CA GLU A 382 2.91 44.57 22.49
C GLU A 382 2.63 43.52 21.40
N VAL A 383 1.79 42.53 21.74
CA VAL A 383 1.52 41.38 20.85
C VAL A 383 0.52 41.74 19.75
N ARG A 384 0.97 41.72 18.49
CA ARG A 384 0.08 41.84 17.31
C ARG A 384 -0.81 40.59 17.14
N PRO A 385 -2.05 40.70 16.63
CA PRO A 385 -3.02 39.59 16.62
C PRO A 385 -2.60 38.34 15.82
N GLY A 386 -1.74 38.48 14.80
CA GLY A 386 -1.21 37.34 14.04
C GLY A 386 -0.33 36.43 14.90
N ASN A 387 0.61 37.04 15.64
CA ASN A 387 1.56 36.34 16.51
C ASN A 387 0.87 35.59 17.66
N ALA A 388 -0.33 36.04 18.09
CA ALA A 388 -1.11 35.34 19.11
C ALA A 388 -1.53 33.93 18.62
N LYS A 389 -2.06 33.81 17.41
CA LYS A 389 -2.49 32.51 16.85
C LYS A 389 -1.32 31.56 16.59
N GLU A 390 -0.19 32.09 16.15
CA GLU A 390 1.05 31.31 16.00
C GLU A 390 1.53 30.73 17.34
N ARG A 391 1.54 31.55 18.40
CA ARG A 391 1.88 31.11 19.77
C ARG A 391 0.94 30.03 20.31
N GLU A 392 -0.35 30.06 19.96
CA GLU A 392 -1.30 29.01 20.34
C GLU A 392 -1.00 27.63 19.70
N VAL A 393 -0.29 27.59 18.55
CA VAL A 393 0.09 26.36 17.83
C VAL A 393 1.58 26.03 17.93
N GLY A 394 2.31 26.68 18.84
CA GLY A 394 3.73 26.40 19.07
C GLY A 394 4.68 26.98 18.03
N ILE A 395 4.22 27.89 17.17
CA ILE A 395 5.07 28.63 16.24
C ILE A 395 5.56 29.88 16.98
N THR A 396 6.77 29.81 17.55
CA THR A 396 7.30 30.88 18.42
C THR A 396 8.65 31.41 17.92
N GLU A 397 9.66 30.56 17.92
CA GLU A 397 11.06 30.90 17.60
C GLU A 397 11.30 31.35 16.15
N LEU A 398 12.43 32.04 15.94
CA LEU A 398 12.98 32.49 14.64
C LEU A 398 14.49 32.17 14.61
N VAL A 399 15.03 31.82 13.45
CA VAL A 399 16.45 31.44 13.31
C VAL A 399 17.35 32.67 13.33
N THR A 400 16.90 33.76 12.72
CA THR A 400 17.58 35.06 12.67
C THR A 400 16.73 36.13 13.34
N ALA A 401 16.91 36.35 14.64
CA ALA A 401 16.22 37.44 15.35
C ALA A 401 16.82 38.84 15.04
N ASP A 402 18.09 38.88 14.62
CA ASP A 402 18.93 40.09 14.61
C ASP A 402 18.74 41.00 13.37
N ILE A 403 17.84 40.64 12.45
CA ILE A 403 17.64 41.32 11.16
C ILE A 403 16.20 41.85 11.08
N GLU A 404 16.03 43.09 10.64
CA GLU A 404 14.72 43.74 10.48
C GLU A 404 13.82 42.96 9.49
N GLY A 405 12.60 42.65 9.93
CA GLY A 405 11.64 41.91 9.13
C GLY A 405 10.87 42.78 8.12
N ILE A 406 10.60 42.20 6.95
CA ILE A 406 9.80 42.84 5.89
C ILE A 406 8.32 42.71 6.23
N ALA A 407 7.62 43.83 6.38
CA ALA A 407 6.16 43.84 6.48
C ALA A 407 5.52 43.89 5.09
N GLY A 408 4.37 43.24 4.87
CA GLY A 408 3.69 43.25 3.57
C GLY A 408 2.42 42.40 3.53
N ILE A 409 1.74 42.41 2.39
CA ILE A 409 0.47 41.72 2.14
C ILE A 409 0.71 40.54 1.17
N LEU A 410 0.39 39.33 1.63
CA LEU A 410 0.49 38.08 0.87
C LEU A 410 -0.84 37.71 0.21
N LYS A 411 -0.79 37.09 -0.98
CA LYS A 411 -1.95 36.52 -1.69
C LYS A 411 -3.08 37.53 -1.98
N LYS A 412 -2.78 38.84 -2.11
CA LYS A 412 -3.80 39.86 -2.42
C LYS A 412 -4.60 39.48 -3.66
N ARG A 413 -3.90 39.15 -4.75
CA ARG A 413 -4.43 38.42 -5.91
C ARG A 413 -3.95 36.97 -5.86
N TYR A 414 -4.67 36.05 -6.50
CA TYR A 414 -4.22 34.65 -6.62
C TYR A 414 -3.04 34.51 -7.59
N THR A 415 -2.85 35.46 -8.51
CA THR A 415 -1.68 35.59 -9.39
C THR A 415 -0.44 36.15 -8.68
N ASP A 416 -0.55 36.57 -7.41
CA ASP A 416 0.60 36.94 -6.58
C ASP A 416 1.28 35.72 -5.91
N PHE A 417 0.76 34.50 -6.14
CA PHE A 417 1.22 33.27 -5.51
C PHE A 417 1.22 32.12 -6.51
N LEU A 418 2.38 31.91 -7.17
CA LEU A 418 2.61 30.85 -8.13
C LEU A 418 3.34 29.68 -7.46
N VAL A 419 2.93 28.45 -7.77
CA VAL A 419 3.54 27.21 -7.26
C VAL A 419 3.72 26.20 -8.40
N ASN A 420 4.97 25.90 -8.74
CA ASN A 420 5.31 24.93 -9.76
C ASN A 420 5.96 23.71 -9.09
N GLU A 421 5.41 22.52 -9.32
CA GLU A 421 5.98 21.27 -8.80
C GLU A 421 7.38 21.01 -9.39
N ILE A 422 8.28 20.45 -8.59
CA ILE A 422 9.60 20.00 -9.05
C ILE A 422 9.55 18.47 -9.13
N MET A 423 9.79 17.90 -10.30
CA MET A 423 9.84 16.44 -10.50
C MET A 423 11.07 15.84 -9.78
N PRO A 424 11.11 14.52 -9.52
CA PRO A 424 12.30 13.84 -9.01
C PRO A 424 13.56 13.98 -9.90
N SER A 425 13.40 14.32 -11.20
CA SER A 425 14.50 14.68 -12.10
C SER A 425 15.12 16.06 -11.84
N GLY A 426 14.54 16.86 -10.94
CA GLY A 426 14.88 18.27 -10.74
C GLY A 426 14.19 19.25 -11.70
N ASP A 427 13.41 18.75 -12.67
CA ASP A 427 12.68 19.59 -13.62
C ASP A 427 11.50 20.32 -12.96
N VAL A 428 11.45 21.66 -13.13
CA VAL A 428 10.28 22.46 -12.73
C VAL A 428 9.15 22.27 -13.74
N VAL A 429 8.01 21.82 -13.25
CA VAL A 429 6.79 21.58 -14.04
C VAL A 429 6.16 22.92 -14.42
N HIS A 430 6.22 23.23 -15.72
CA HIS A 430 5.47 24.31 -16.35
C HIS A 430 4.53 23.73 -17.40
N LEU A 431 3.37 24.34 -17.59
CA LEU A 431 2.50 24.03 -18.72
C LEU A 431 3.08 24.65 -19.99
N ARG A 432 3.69 23.83 -20.85
CA ARG A 432 4.35 24.31 -22.08
C ARG A 432 3.48 24.14 -23.31
N ASN A 433 2.71 23.05 -23.40
CA ASN A 433 1.93 22.73 -24.59
C ASN A 433 0.60 22.04 -24.25
N SER A 434 -0.53 22.63 -24.67
CA SER A 434 -1.87 22.03 -24.51
C SER A 434 -2.32 21.15 -25.69
N SER A 435 -1.47 20.95 -26.70
CA SER A 435 -1.74 20.07 -27.85
C SER A 435 -1.19 18.66 -27.63
N VAL A 436 -1.78 17.67 -28.31
CA VAL A 436 -1.33 16.27 -28.26
C VAL A 436 -0.06 16.12 -29.11
N PRO A 437 1.00 15.43 -28.64
CA PRO A 437 2.25 15.28 -29.39
C PRO A 437 2.06 14.68 -30.78
N LYS A 438 2.68 15.32 -31.79
CA LYS A 438 2.55 14.90 -33.19
C LYS A 438 3.10 13.50 -33.47
N SER A 439 4.03 12.98 -32.67
CA SER A 439 4.55 11.60 -32.77
C SER A 439 3.44 10.54 -32.66
N ILE A 440 2.42 10.77 -31.82
CA ILE A 440 1.25 9.88 -31.67
C ILE A 440 0.34 9.94 -32.91
N SER A 441 0.40 11.02 -33.69
CA SER A 441 -0.32 11.20 -34.96
C SER A 441 0.48 10.86 -36.22
N ALA A 442 1.81 10.71 -36.12
CA ALA A 442 2.71 10.67 -37.28
C ALA A 442 2.53 9.41 -38.16
N ASN A 443 2.11 8.29 -37.57
CA ASN A 443 1.75 7.07 -38.29
C ASN A 443 0.48 7.18 -39.16
N LYS A 444 -0.17 8.36 -39.25
CA LYS A 444 -1.20 8.63 -40.27
C LYS A 444 -0.67 9.15 -41.61
N HIS A 445 0.54 9.75 -41.65
CA HIS A 445 1.01 10.44 -42.86
C HIS A 445 2.19 9.78 -43.57
N GLN A 446 3.09 9.05 -42.87
CA GLN A 446 4.12 8.26 -43.57
C GLN A 446 3.49 7.15 -44.44
N SER A 447 2.40 6.53 -44.00
CA SER A 447 1.67 5.52 -44.77
C SER A 447 0.91 6.07 -45.99
N GLN A 448 0.68 7.39 -46.08
CA GLN A 448 0.05 8.01 -47.26
C GLN A 448 1.07 8.51 -48.29
N GLN A 449 2.22 9.01 -47.85
CA GLN A 449 3.28 9.44 -48.78
C GLN A 449 4.10 8.27 -49.34
N GLN A 450 4.30 7.18 -48.58
CA GLN A 450 4.88 5.96 -49.14
C GLN A 450 3.91 5.21 -50.08
N ALA A 451 2.60 5.33 -49.88
CA ALA A 451 1.61 4.78 -50.81
C ALA A 451 1.69 5.49 -52.17
N ALA A 452 1.62 6.83 -52.19
CA ALA A 452 1.63 7.62 -53.43
C ALA A 452 2.90 7.39 -54.28
N ALA A 453 4.08 7.36 -53.66
CA ALA A 453 5.33 7.08 -54.37
C ALA A 453 5.40 5.65 -54.94
N SER A 454 4.66 4.69 -54.35
CA SER A 454 4.60 3.30 -54.81
C SER A 454 3.52 3.02 -55.86
N GLU A 455 2.61 3.96 -56.11
CA GLU A 455 1.56 3.85 -57.12
C GLU A 455 2.03 4.32 -58.51
N GLU A 456 2.89 5.35 -58.58
CA GLU A 456 3.44 5.83 -59.87
C GLU A 456 4.40 4.83 -60.54
N GLU A 457 5.20 4.07 -59.76
CA GLU A 457 6.04 3.00 -60.32
C GLU A 457 5.27 1.71 -60.67
N LYS A 458 4.05 1.51 -60.13
CA LYS A 458 3.23 0.32 -60.43
C LYS A 458 2.22 0.53 -61.56
N ALA A 459 1.85 1.77 -61.87
CA ALA A 459 0.94 2.07 -62.97
C ALA A 459 1.52 1.77 -64.37
N ALA A 460 2.84 1.58 -64.49
CA ALA A 460 3.53 1.33 -65.76
C ALA A 460 3.70 -0.16 -66.14
N ALA A 461 3.28 -1.11 -65.27
CA ALA A 461 3.52 -2.53 -65.48
C ALA A 461 2.23 -3.38 -65.46
N LYS A 462 1.76 -3.71 -66.68
CA LYS A 462 0.83 -4.81 -67.02
C LYS A 462 -0.66 -4.63 -66.69
N THR A 463 -1.35 -4.01 -67.64
CA THR A 463 -2.50 -4.68 -68.28
C THR A 463 -2.04 -5.99 -68.94
N GLU A 464 -2.48 -7.14 -68.42
CA GLU A 464 -2.47 -8.43 -69.14
C GLU A 464 -3.42 -9.41 -68.43
N ASP A 465 -4.54 -9.73 -69.06
CA ASP A 465 -5.46 -10.78 -68.57
C ASP A 465 -4.76 -12.15 -68.58
N THR A 466 -4.77 -12.85 -67.44
CA THR A 466 -4.48 -14.30 -67.38
C THR A 466 -5.38 -14.96 -66.33
N PRO A 467 -5.80 -16.22 -66.55
CA PRO A 467 -6.99 -16.77 -65.90
C PRO A 467 -6.80 -17.19 -64.43
N GLU A 468 -7.91 -17.22 -63.68
CA GLU A 468 -7.96 -17.73 -62.31
C GLU A 468 -7.42 -19.16 -62.23
N ALA A 469 -6.42 -19.38 -61.38
CA ALA A 469 -5.87 -20.71 -61.14
C ALA A 469 -6.85 -21.56 -60.32
N GLU A 470 -7.32 -22.68 -60.89
CA GLU A 470 -8.16 -23.65 -60.19
C GLU A 470 -7.48 -24.14 -58.90
N PHE A 471 -8.20 -24.05 -57.78
CA PHE A 471 -7.75 -24.62 -56.50
C PHE A 471 -7.80 -26.15 -56.57
N LYS A 472 -6.63 -26.79 -56.65
CA LYS A 472 -6.48 -28.26 -56.60
C LYS A 472 -5.89 -28.66 -55.25
N VAL A 473 -6.60 -29.54 -54.53
CA VAL A 473 -6.12 -30.20 -53.30
C VAL A 473 -4.97 -31.14 -53.69
N SER A 474 -3.89 -31.16 -52.90
CA SER A 474 -2.75 -32.04 -53.20
C SER A 474 -3.09 -33.51 -52.96
N ASP A 475 -2.44 -34.44 -53.67
CA ASP A 475 -2.69 -35.88 -53.50
C ASP A 475 -2.34 -36.36 -52.07
N THR A 476 -1.36 -35.72 -51.42
CA THR A 476 -1.00 -35.97 -50.01
C THR A 476 -2.07 -35.50 -49.03
N ASP A 477 -2.69 -34.33 -49.28
CA ASP A 477 -3.80 -33.83 -48.47
C ASP A 477 -5.07 -34.67 -48.69
N LYS A 478 -5.30 -35.12 -49.93
CA LYS A 478 -6.42 -36.00 -50.27
C LYS A 478 -6.29 -37.36 -49.58
N ALA A 479 -5.09 -37.96 -49.58
CA ALA A 479 -4.83 -39.20 -48.84
C ALA A 479 -5.10 -39.03 -47.33
N SER A 480 -4.61 -37.93 -46.74
CA SER A 480 -4.80 -37.62 -45.31
C SER A 480 -6.29 -37.41 -44.94
N LEU A 481 -7.08 -36.83 -45.84
CA LEU A 481 -8.54 -36.71 -45.65
C LEU A 481 -9.25 -38.06 -45.81
N CYS A 482 -8.87 -38.88 -46.80
CA CYS A 482 -9.41 -40.22 -46.99
C CYS A 482 -9.17 -41.13 -45.78
N GLU A 483 -7.99 -41.06 -45.15
CA GLU A 483 -7.67 -41.80 -43.92
C GLU A 483 -8.57 -41.38 -42.74
N LEU A 484 -8.87 -40.09 -42.62
CA LEU A 484 -9.60 -39.53 -41.47
C LEU A 484 -11.13 -39.52 -41.61
N LEU A 485 -11.67 -39.50 -42.84
CA LEU A 485 -13.10 -39.34 -43.10
C LEU A 485 -13.70 -40.42 -44.02
N GLY A 486 -12.86 -41.25 -44.64
CA GLY A 486 -13.26 -42.18 -45.70
C GLY A 486 -13.27 -41.53 -47.08
N GLU A 487 -13.09 -42.35 -48.12
CA GLU A 487 -12.95 -41.90 -49.51
C GLU A 487 -14.25 -41.25 -50.05
N GLU A 488 -15.42 -41.79 -49.69
CA GLU A 488 -16.72 -41.27 -50.11
C GLU A 488 -16.97 -39.84 -49.58
N ASN A 489 -16.82 -39.64 -48.27
CA ASN A 489 -16.95 -38.32 -47.64
C ASN A 489 -15.91 -37.32 -48.12
N THR A 490 -14.68 -37.77 -48.39
CA THR A 490 -13.59 -36.91 -48.89
C THR A 490 -13.89 -36.40 -50.29
N ASN A 491 -14.37 -37.26 -51.18
CA ASN A 491 -14.78 -36.84 -52.53
C ASN A 491 -16.02 -35.91 -52.46
N ALA A 492 -17.00 -36.19 -51.59
CA ALA A 492 -18.16 -35.31 -51.38
C ALA A 492 -17.78 -33.91 -50.85
N LEU A 493 -16.77 -33.81 -49.97
CA LEU A 493 -16.23 -32.54 -49.47
C LEU A 493 -15.56 -31.69 -50.55
N ILE A 494 -14.77 -32.33 -51.43
CA ILE A 494 -14.08 -31.65 -52.54
C ILE A 494 -15.10 -31.10 -53.54
N ASP A 495 -16.12 -31.89 -53.91
CA ASP A 495 -17.19 -31.44 -54.80
C ASP A 495 -18.05 -30.32 -54.17
N MET A 496 -18.39 -30.43 -52.87
CA MET A 496 -19.08 -29.37 -52.13
C MET A 496 -18.26 -28.06 -52.10
N HIS A 497 -16.94 -28.14 -51.91
CA HIS A 497 -16.04 -26.98 -51.94
C HIS A 497 -16.01 -26.33 -53.34
N ALA A 498 -15.86 -27.13 -54.40
CA ALA A 498 -15.87 -26.63 -55.78
C ALA A 498 -17.18 -25.90 -56.11
N ARG A 499 -18.34 -26.48 -55.75
CA ARG A 499 -19.66 -25.85 -55.91
C ARG A 499 -19.81 -24.56 -55.10
N ALA A 500 -19.30 -24.52 -53.87
CA ALA A 500 -19.35 -23.34 -53.01
C ALA A 500 -18.43 -22.20 -53.48
N MET A 501 -17.32 -22.53 -54.14
CA MET A 501 -16.39 -21.55 -54.72
C MET A 501 -16.88 -20.97 -56.05
N ALA A 502 -17.50 -21.80 -56.91
CA ALA A 502 -18.09 -21.35 -58.17
C ALA A 502 -19.27 -20.37 -57.96
N ASN A 503 -20.08 -20.55 -56.91
CA ASN A 503 -21.20 -19.65 -56.62
C ASN A 503 -20.87 -18.67 -55.47
N ARG A 504 -20.36 -17.50 -55.86
CA ARG A 504 -19.88 -16.43 -54.95
C ARG A 504 -20.96 -15.80 -54.05
N LYS A 505 -22.26 -15.97 -54.35
CA LYS A 505 -23.39 -15.38 -53.61
C LYS A 505 -24.33 -16.39 -52.94
N GLY A 506 -24.19 -17.69 -53.23
CA GLY A 506 -25.04 -18.73 -52.65
C GLY A 506 -24.87 -18.89 -51.13
N ARG A 507 -25.94 -19.26 -50.43
CA ARG A 507 -25.97 -19.45 -48.98
C ARG A 507 -25.40 -20.83 -48.60
N PRO A 508 -24.72 -20.99 -47.44
CA PRO A 508 -24.18 -22.28 -46.99
C PRO A 508 -25.11 -23.49 -47.12
N ALA A 509 -26.40 -23.32 -46.78
CA ALA A 509 -27.40 -24.38 -46.85
C ALA A 509 -27.73 -24.88 -48.27
N GLU A 510 -27.40 -24.11 -49.31
CA GLU A 510 -27.67 -24.47 -50.72
C GLU A 510 -26.65 -25.48 -51.29
N PHE A 511 -25.52 -25.68 -50.61
CA PHE A 511 -24.43 -26.57 -51.07
C PHE A 511 -24.49 -27.98 -50.45
N GLY A 512 -25.32 -28.17 -49.43
CA GLY A 512 -25.40 -29.40 -48.62
C GLY A 512 -24.39 -29.41 -47.46
N SER A 513 -24.34 -30.53 -46.75
CA SER A 513 -23.39 -30.77 -45.66
C SER A 513 -23.03 -32.25 -45.57
N VAL A 514 -21.75 -32.55 -45.38
CA VAL A 514 -21.24 -33.91 -45.16
C VAL A 514 -21.25 -34.19 -43.67
N THR A 515 -21.82 -35.32 -43.22
CA THR A 515 -21.87 -35.70 -41.80
C THR A 515 -21.24 -37.08 -41.60
N SER A 516 -20.36 -37.20 -40.60
CA SER A 516 -19.70 -38.45 -40.22
C SER A 516 -19.75 -38.62 -38.69
N VAL A 517 -19.87 -39.86 -38.21
CA VAL A 517 -19.97 -40.16 -36.76
C VAL A 517 -18.59 -40.50 -36.22
N ILE A 518 -18.05 -39.66 -35.32
CA ILE A 518 -16.68 -39.80 -34.78
C ILE A 518 -16.73 -39.65 -33.26
N THR A 519 -16.71 -40.78 -32.56
CA THR A 519 -16.80 -40.86 -31.10
C THR A 519 -15.54 -40.36 -30.38
N ASP A 520 -14.35 -40.55 -30.98
CA ASP A 520 -13.08 -40.09 -30.41
C ASP A 520 -12.89 -38.56 -30.54
N ARG A 521 -12.52 -37.93 -29.42
CA ARG A 521 -12.28 -36.49 -29.29
C ARG A 521 -10.98 -36.05 -29.97
N ASP A 522 -9.96 -36.90 -29.97
CA ASP A 522 -8.64 -36.53 -30.49
C ASP A 522 -8.60 -36.65 -32.02
N GLN A 523 -9.17 -37.72 -32.59
CA GLN A 523 -9.45 -37.81 -34.03
C GLN A 523 -10.31 -36.65 -34.54
N ARG A 524 -11.40 -36.31 -33.83
CA ARG A 524 -12.26 -35.16 -34.17
C ARG A 524 -11.47 -33.84 -34.19
N THR A 525 -10.58 -33.64 -33.22
CA THR A 525 -9.72 -32.45 -33.14
C THR A 525 -8.74 -32.37 -34.32
N LYS A 526 -8.09 -33.49 -34.68
CA LYS A 526 -7.25 -33.58 -35.89
C LYS A 526 -8.04 -33.23 -37.15
N ILE A 527 -9.25 -33.77 -37.32
CA ILE A 527 -10.10 -33.50 -38.49
C ILE A 527 -10.47 -32.01 -38.61
N HIS A 528 -10.81 -31.33 -37.51
CA HIS A 528 -11.04 -29.88 -37.53
C HIS A 528 -9.79 -29.08 -37.95
N GLN A 529 -8.59 -29.54 -37.59
CA GLN A 529 -7.33 -28.92 -37.98
C GLN A 529 -7.02 -29.16 -39.47
N THR A 530 -7.10 -30.41 -39.93
CA THR A 530 -6.85 -30.80 -41.34
C THR A 530 -7.79 -30.09 -42.30
N ILE A 531 -9.11 -30.05 -42.03
CA ILE A 531 -10.08 -29.33 -42.89
C ILE A 531 -9.74 -27.84 -42.99
N ARG A 532 -9.35 -27.19 -41.89
CA ARG A 532 -8.99 -25.76 -41.89
C ARG A 532 -7.71 -25.49 -42.66
N ALA A 533 -6.72 -26.38 -42.56
CA ALA A 533 -5.46 -26.29 -43.28
C ALA A 533 -5.67 -26.48 -44.79
N VAL A 534 -6.25 -27.61 -45.20
CA VAL A 534 -6.45 -27.97 -46.61
C VAL A 534 -7.34 -26.96 -47.32
N PHE A 535 -8.54 -26.69 -46.80
CA PHE A 535 -9.53 -25.81 -47.44
C PHE A 535 -9.42 -24.34 -46.99
N LYS A 536 -8.28 -23.92 -46.42
CA LYS A 536 -7.99 -22.52 -46.02
C LYS A 536 -9.13 -21.84 -45.23
N SER A 537 -9.78 -22.59 -44.35
CA SER A 537 -10.96 -22.16 -43.55
C SER A 537 -12.17 -21.66 -44.37
N GLN A 538 -12.34 -22.17 -45.60
CA GLN A 538 -13.50 -21.94 -46.47
C GLN A 538 -14.64 -22.93 -46.24
N LEU A 539 -14.38 -24.03 -45.53
CA LEU A 539 -15.38 -24.94 -44.96
C LEU A 539 -15.36 -24.80 -43.43
N ASP A 540 -16.54 -24.81 -42.82
CA ASP A 540 -16.72 -24.84 -41.37
C ASP A 540 -17.17 -26.26 -40.96
N SER A 541 -16.55 -26.81 -39.92
CA SER A 541 -16.87 -28.12 -39.34
C SER A 541 -17.32 -27.96 -37.89
N ILE A 542 -18.47 -28.57 -37.55
CA ILE A 542 -19.18 -28.44 -36.27
C ILE A 542 -19.50 -29.85 -35.80
N ALA A 543 -19.22 -30.16 -34.53
CA ALA A 543 -19.62 -31.41 -33.92
C ALA A 543 -20.74 -31.18 -32.90
N ASP A 544 -21.69 -32.10 -32.84
CA ASP A 544 -22.75 -32.10 -31.83
C ASP A 544 -22.33 -32.86 -30.55
N GLY A 545 -23.22 -32.84 -29.56
CA GLY A 545 -23.01 -33.51 -28.27
C GLY A 545 -23.16 -35.03 -28.32
N GLU A 546 -23.69 -35.59 -29.42
CA GLU A 546 -23.91 -37.03 -29.61
C GLU A 546 -22.75 -37.69 -30.36
N GLY A 547 -21.89 -36.89 -30.99
CA GLY A 547 -20.63 -37.32 -31.61
C GLY A 547 -20.64 -37.29 -33.13
N ASN A 548 -21.66 -36.69 -33.75
CA ASN A 548 -21.70 -36.47 -35.18
C ASN A 548 -20.92 -35.20 -35.52
N LEU A 549 -20.11 -35.26 -36.57
CA LEU A 549 -19.35 -34.15 -37.15
C LEU A 549 -20.00 -33.77 -38.49
N THR A 550 -20.61 -32.59 -38.54
CA THR A 550 -21.19 -32.01 -39.75
C THR A 550 -20.28 -30.93 -40.32
N ILE A 551 -20.00 -31.00 -41.62
CA ILE A 551 -19.09 -30.12 -42.36
C ILE A 551 -19.89 -29.42 -43.47
N SER A 552 -19.76 -28.11 -43.57
CA SER A 552 -20.52 -27.26 -44.50
C SER A 552 -19.69 -26.09 -45.04
N ALA A 553 -20.19 -25.41 -46.07
CA ALA A 553 -19.51 -24.24 -46.66
C ALA A 553 -19.53 -23.02 -45.71
N ALA A 554 -18.38 -22.36 -45.52
CA ALA A 554 -18.31 -21.20 -44.63
C ALA A 554 -19.10 -19.99 -45.17
N SER A 555 -19.73 -19.25 -44.26
CA SER A 555 -20.55 -18.07 -44.61
C SER A 555 -19.72 -16.92 -45.20
N ASN A 556 -18.48 -16.72 -44.74
CA ASN A 556 -17.56 -15.67 -45.20
C ASN A 556 -16.34 -16.24 -45.97
N ARG A 557 -16.55 -17.28 -46.79
CA ARG A 557 -15.52 -18.06 -47.50
C ARG A 557 -14.57 -17.29 -48.44
N PHE A 558 -14.86 -16.01 -48.76
CA PHE A 558 -14.01 -15.15 -49.61
C PHE A 558 -13.28 -14.01 -48.85
N ASN A 559 -13.54 -13.80 -47.56
CA ASN A 559 -13.05 -12.63 -46.80
C ASN A 559 -12.14 -12.98 -45.59
N ARG A 560 -11.64 -14.22 -45.49
CA ARG A 560 -10.68 -14.63 -44.45
C ARG A 560 -9.26 -14.71 -45.03
N ALA A 561 -8.39 -13.78 -44.61
CA ALA A 561 -6.95 -13.97 -44.68
C ALA A 561 -6.48 -14.92 -43.55
N PRO A 562 -5.38 -15.67 -43.72
CA PRO A 562 -4.92 -16.62 -42.71
C PRO A 562 -4.12 -15.92 -41.61
N GLN A 563 -4.74 -15.69 -40.44
CA GLN A 563 -3.99 -15.42 -39.22
C GLN A 563 -4.73 -15.90 -37.97
N GLY A 564 -3.98 -16.32 -36.95
CA GLY A 564 -4.50 -16.68 -35.64
C GLY A 564 -4.89 -15.46 -34.80
N GLY A 565 -5.52 -15.71 -33.65
CA GLY A 565 -6.01 -14.67 -32.74
C GLY A 565 -7.42 -14.20 -33.08
N ARG A 566 -8.37 -14.44 -32.16
CA ARG A 566 -9.77 -13.98 -32.32
C ARG A 566 -9.82 -12.44 -32.31
N PRO A 567 -10.39 -11.77 -33.33
CA PRO A 567 -10.62 -10.33 -33.27
C PRO A 567 -11.77 -10.02 -32.29
N GLY A 568 -11.45 -9.36 -31.18
CA GLY A 568 -12.43 -8.90 -30.21
C GLY A 568 -13.35 -7.82 -30.78
N ARG A 569 -14.66 -7.96 -30.51
CA ARG A 569 -15.79 -7.11 -30.95
C ARG A 569 -15.44 -5.59 -30.96
N PRO A 570 -15.86 -4.80 -31.98
CA PRO A 570 -15.56 -3.36 -32.02
C PRO A 570 -16.19 -2.60 -30.84
N GLY A 571 -15.43 -1.65 -30.29
CA GLY A 571 -15.96 -0.65 -29.36
C GLY A 571 -16.55 0.57 -30.09
N PRO A 572 -17.27 1.49 -29.42
CA PRO A 572 -18.10 2.49 -30.10
C PRO A 572 -17.37 3.59 -30.89
N ASN A 573 -16.05 3.74 -30.71
CA ASN A 573 -15.25 4.74 -31.43
C ASN A 573 -14.25 4.03 -32.36
N GLY A 574 -14.50 4.09 -33.67
CA GLY A 574 -13.71 3.42 -34.70
C GLY A 574 -12.33 4.03 -34.95
N GLY A 575 -11.42 3.91 -33.98
CA GLY A 575 -9.97 4.06 -34.18
C GLY A 575 -9.29 2.68 -34.19
N PRO A 576 -8.12 2.54 -34.85
CA PRO A 576 -7.29 1.34 -34.70
C PRO A 576 -6.88 1.17 -33.23
N ARG A 577 -6.93 -0.07 -32.73
CA ARG A 577 -6.42 -0.41 -31.40
C ARG A 577 -4.90 -0.57 -31.49
N PHE A 578 -4.16 0.50 -31.18
CA PHE A 578 -2.76 0.38 -30.78
C PHE A 578 -2.67 -0.41 -29.48
N SER A 579 -1.59 -1.18 -29.28
CA SER A 579 -1.28 -1.70 -27.94
C SER A 579 -0.85 -0.54 -27.04
N TRP A 580 -1.12 -0.64 -25.73
CA TRP A 580 -0.62 0.35 -24.78
C TRP A 580 0.91 0.38 -24.75
N ASP A 581 1.56 -0.75 -25.05
CA ASP A 581 3.02 -0.87 -25.14
C ASP A 581 3.60 -0.08 -26.33
N GLU A 582 2.88 -0.02 -27.46
CA GLU A 582 3.26 0.78 -28.64
C GLU A 582 3.15 2.29 -28.37
N LEU A 583 2.31 2.69 -27.41
CA LEU A 583 2.14 4.08 -27.00
C LEU A 583 3.17 4.53 -25.94
N GLY A 584 3.88 3.60 -25.29
CA GLY A 584 4.84 3.89 -24.20
C GLY A 584 4.37 3.45 -22.80
N GLY A 585 3.15 2.92 -22.68
CA GLY A 585 2.60 2.34 -21.45
C GLY A 585 1.13 2.68 -21.20
N GLN A 586 0.57 2.14 -20.11
CA GLN A 586 -0.86 2.26 -19.81
C GLN A 586 -1.27 3.51 -19.03
N TYR A 587 -0.32 4.30 -18.51
CA TYR A 587 -0.60 5.54 -17.78
C TYR A 587 -0.34 6.75 -18.67
N LEU A 588 -1.36 7.59 -18.84
CA LEU A 588 -1.20 8.89 -19.47
C LEU A 588 -0.83 9.91 -18.40
N HIS A 589 0.42 10.37 -18.41
CA HIS A 589 0.93 11.50 -17.64
C HIS A 589 0.61 12.83 -18.34
N PHE A 590 0.30 13.86 -17.58
CA PHE A 590 -0.06 15.19 -18.05
C PHE A 590 0.17 16.25 -16.97
N THR A 591 0.31 17.50 -17.38
CA THR A 591 0.41 18.66 -16.48
C THR A 591 -0.99 19.23 -16.22
N ILE A 592 -1.34 19.42 -14.94
CA ILE A 592 -2.51 20.19 -14.50
C ILE A 592 -2.03 21.59 -14.12
N TYR A 593 -2.41 22.58 -14.92
CA TYR A 593 -2.40 23.98 -14.53
C TYR A 593 -3.76 24.36 -13.97
N LYS A 594 -3.82 24.98 -12.79
CA LYS A 594 -5.06 25.45 -12.14
C LYS A 594 -4.91 26.82 -11.49
N GLU A 595 -5.96 27.64 -11.54
CA GLU A 595 -6.03 28.94 -10.88
C GLU A 595 -7.20 29.00 -9.90
N ASN A 596 -6.94 29.43 -8.67
CA ASN A 596 -7.94 29.59 -7.60
C ASN A 596 -8.84 28.33 -7.39
N LYS A 597 -8.24 27.15 -7.54
CA LYS A 597 -8.90 25.84 -7.51
C LYS A 597 -8.08 24.81 -6.75
N ASP A 598 -8.80 23.90 -6.11
CA ASP A 598 -8.23 22.77 -5.38
C ASP A 598 -7.95 21.59 -6.31
N THR A 599 -6.88 20.81 -6.05
CA THR A 599 -6.48 19.66 -6.89
C THR A 599 -7.60 18.60 -6.97
N MET A 600 -8.25 18.29 -5.85
CA MET A 600 -9.34 17.30 -5.79
C MET A 600 -10.64 17.82 -6.40
N GLU A 601 -10.90 19.12 -6.36
CA GLU A 601 -12.00 19.75 -7.12
C GLU A 601 -11.83 19.48 -8.63
N VAL A 602 -10.62 19.68 -9.16
CA VAL A 602 -10.29 19.44 -10.57
C VAL A 602 -10.40 17.95 -10.93
N ILE A 603 -9.79 17.07 -10.15
CA ILE A 603 -9.83 15.61 -10.41
C ILE A 603 -11.26 15.08 -10.34
N SER A 604 -12.06 15.48 -9.35
CA SER A 604 -13.45 15.08 -9.22
C SER A 604 -14.31 15.53 -10.42
N PHE A 605 -14.04 16.74 -10.94
CA PHE A 605 -14.68 17.22 -12.16
C PHE A 605 -14.29 16.38 -13.38
N LEU A 606 -12.99 16.12 -13.58
CA LEU A 606 -12.47 15.30 -14.69
C LEU A 606 -13.04 13.88 -14.64
N ALA A 607 -13.00 13.22 -13.49
CA ALA A 607 -13.55 11.88 -13.29
C ALA A 607 -15.04 11.81 -13.67
N ARG A 608 -15.84 12.79 -13.24
CA ARG A 608 -17.26 12.88 -13.58
C ARG A 608 -17.52 13.07 -15.07
N GLN A 609 -16.78 13.97 -15.75
CA GLN A 609 -16.93 14.16 -17.20
C GLN A 609 -16.46 12.95 -18.01
N MET A 610 -15.40 12.29 -17.54
CA MET A 610 -14.84 11.10 -18.17
C MET A 610 -15.61 9.81 -17.83
N LYS A 611 -16.62 9.87 -16.96
CA LYS A 611 -17.38 8.71 -16.45
C LYS A 611 -16.45 7.63 -15.87
N MET A 612 -15.46 8.06 -15.09
CA MET A 612 -14.44 7.23 -14.46
C MET A 612 -14.44 7.44 -12.94
N ASN A 613 -13.82 6.51 -12.20
CA ASN A 613 -13.58 6.71 -10.78
C ASN A 613 -12.43 7.72 -10.59
N ALA A 614 -12.54 8.60 -9.59
CA ALA A 614 -11.46 9.51 -9.21
C ALA A 614 -10.17 8.76 -8.84
N LYS A 615 -10.30 7.54 -8.29
CA LYS A 615 -9.16 6.62 -8.01
C LYS A 615 -8.30 6.27 -9.23
N ASN A 616 -8.77 6.49 -10.45
CA ASN A 616 -7.99 6.23 -11.67
C ASN A 616 -7.05 7.39 -12.04
N PHE A 617 -7.14 8.51 -11.33
CA PHE A 617 -6.24 9.65 -11.43
C PHE A 617 -5.30 9.63 -10.22
N GLN A 618 -4.00 9.80 -10.47
CA GLN A 618 -2.98 9.88 -9.43
C GLN A 618 -2.12 11.14 -9.62
N PHE A 619 -1.47 11.61 -8.55
CA PHE A 619 -0.70 12.84 -8.51
C PHE A 619 0.24 12.82 -7.29
N ALA A 620 1.37 13.51 -7.38
CA ALA A 620 2.42 13.46 -6.36
C ALA A 620 2.07 14.21 -5.06
N GLY A 621 1.32 15.31 -5.14
CA GLY A 621 0.78 16.01 -3.97
C GLY A 621 -0.29 17.05 -4.30
N THR A 622 -1.07 17.48 -3.30
CA THR A 622 -2.03 18.58 -3.48
C THR A 622 -1.33 19.94 -3.44
N LYS A 623 -1.83 20.93 -4.19
CA LYS A 623 -1.26 22.29 -4.24
C LYS A 623 -2.29 23.34 -3.85
N ASP A 624 -1.86 24.43 -3.21
CA ASP A 624 -2.71 25.54 -2.73
C ASP A 624 -3.93 25.83 -3.62
N ARG A 625 -5.12 25.93 -3.00
CA ARG A 625 -6.32 26.40 -3.69
C ARG A 625 -6.12 27.82 -4.21
N ARG A 626 -5.68 28.73 -3.34
CA ARG A 626 -5.55 30.16 -3.63
C ARG A 626 -4.14 30.47 -4.14
N GLY A 627 -3.96 30.18 -5.42
CA GLY A 627 -2.75 30.47 -6.18
C GLY A 627 -2.96 30.15 -7.65
N VAL A 628 -1.90 30.28 -8.42
CA VAL A 628 -1.74 29.69 -9.75
C VAL A 628 -0.76 28.52 -9.59
N THR A 629 -1.16 27.30 -9.93
CA THR A 629 -0.31 26.13 -9.64
C THR A 629 -0.21 25.16 -10.80
N ALA A 630 1.00 24.71 -11.12
CA ALA A 630 1.29 23.65 -12.08
C ALA A 630 1.80 22.39 -11.37
N GLN A 631 1.22 21.23 -11.68
CA GLN A 631 1.62 19.93 -11.12
C GLN A 631 1.46 18.80 -12.14
N ARG A 632 2.21 17.71 -11.98
CA ARG A 632 2.04 16.48 -12.75
C ARG A 632 0.90 15.65 -12.17
N ALA A 633 0.18 14.98 -13.06
CA ALA A 633 -0.82 13.98 -12.73
C ALA A 633 -0.80 12.88 -13.80
N CYS A 634 -1.30 11.69 -13.47
CA CYS A 634 -1.49 10.63 -14.44
C CYS A 634 -2.89 10.01 -14.37
N VAL A 635 -3.30 9.34 -15.43
CA VAL A 635 -4.57 8.63 -15.51
C VAL A 635 -4.45 7.29 -16.23
N LEU A 636 -5.03 6.25 -15.65
CA LEU A 636 -4.94 4.89 -16.18
C LEU A 636 -5.82 4.68 -17.43
N ARG A 637 -5.22 4.19 -18.52
CA ARG A 637 -5.86 3.73 -19.78
C ARG A 637 -6.77 4.76 -20.45
N VAL A 638 -6.30 6.01 -20.55
CA VAL A 638 -6.97 7.10 -21.27
C VAL A 638 -6.10 7.62 -22.40
N GLN A 639 -6.71 7.89 -23.56
CA GLN A 639 -6.03 8.50 -24.70
C GLN A 639 -5.89 10.02 -24.53
N ALA A 640 -4.73 10.56 -24.90
CA ALA A 640 -4.39 11.99 -24.81
C ALA A 640 -5.44 12.89 -25.49
N GLU A 641 -5.95 12.52 -26.67
CA GLU A 641 -6.97 13.27 -27.41
C GLU A 641 -8.29 13.38 -26.65
N ARG A 642 -8.61 12.40 -25.81
CA ARG A 642 -9.83 12.39 -24.99
C ARG A 642 -9.70 13.38 -23.83
N LEU A 643 -8.52 13.46 -23.23
CA LEU A 643 -8.25 14.38 -22.11
C LEU A 643 -8.03 15.82 -22.61
N ALA A 644 -7.31 16.03 -23.70
CA ALA A 644 -7.09 17.34 -24.33
C ALA A 644 -8.41 18.04 -24.72
N LYS A 645 -9.43 17.28 -25.15
CA LYS A 645 -10.78 17.82 -25.44
C LYS A 645 -11.47 18.46 -24.22
N MET A 646 -11.06 18.11 -22.99
CA MET A 646 -11.63 18.72 -21.79
C MET A 646 -11.23 20.19 -21.61
N ASN A 647 -10.13 20.65 -22.22
CA ASN A 647 -9.70 22.05 -22.17
C ASN A 647 -10.76 23.04 -22.68
N ALA A 648 -11.66 22.62 -23.58
CA ALA A 648 -12.77 23.45 -24.05
C ALA A 648 -13.90 23.66 -22.99
N ILE A 649 -13.99 22.77 -22.00
CA ILE A 649 -15.04 22.79 -20.96
C ILE A 649 -14.48 23.34 -19.63
N LEU A 650 -13.19 23.13 -19.39
CA LEU A 650 -12.48 23.57 -18.19
C LEU A 650 -12.35 25.10 -18.14
N ARG A 651 -12.79 25.68 -17.01
CA ARG A 651 -12.58 27.10 -16.65
C ARG A 651 -11.50 27.19 -15.58
N ASN A 652 -10.55 28.11 -15.76
CA ASN A 652 -9.41 28.34 -14.86
C ASN A 652 -8.57 27.07 -14.60
N VAL A 653 -8.59 26.13 -15.56
CA VAL A 653 -7.80 24.90 -15.57
C VAL A 653 -7.40 24.60 -17.01
N ARG A 654 -6.16 24.18 -17.21
CA ARG A 654 -5.64 23.72 -18.50
C ARG A 654 -4.80 22.45 -18.29
N LEU A 655 -4.97 21.51 -19.21
CA LEU A 655 -4.27 20.24 -19.24
C LEU A 655 -3.35 20.21 -20.46
N GLY A 656 -2.12 19.73 -20.29
CA GLY A 656 -1.13 19.67 -21.37
C GLY A 656 0.02 18.71 -21.10
N ASP A 657 1.05 18.80 -21.92
CA ASP A 657 2.31 18.06 -21.84
C ASP A 657 2.09 16.54 -21.67
N PHE A 658 1.18 16.03 -22.50
CA PHE A 658 0.72 14.65 -22.52
C PHE A 658 1.84 13.67 -22.91
N GLU A 659 2.03 12.62 -22.10
CA GLU A 659 3.07 11.61 -22.26
C GLU A 659 2.55 10.26 -21.75
N TYR A 660 2.85 9.15 -22.42
CA TYR A 660 2.49 7.82 -21.89
C TYR A 660 3.70 7.20 -21.18
N ARG A 661 3.47 6.58 -20.02
CA ARG A 661 4.47 5.85 -19.25
C ARG A 661 3.93 4.50 -18.75
N LYS A 662 4.86 3.61 -18.39
CA LYS A 662 4.56 2.28 -17.82
C LYS A 662 4.05 2.33 -16.38
N HIS A 663 4.53 3.30 -15.60
CA HIS A 663 4.23 3.47 -14.17
C HIS A 663 3.30 4.67 -13.95
N GLY A 664 2.61 4.67 -12.81
CA GLY A 664 1.72 5.76 -12.39
C GLY A 664 2.48 6.96 -11.83
N LEU A 665 1.84 7.63 -10.89
CA LEU A 665 2.43 8.54 -9.92
C LEU A 665 1.85 8.14 -8.57
N ASP A 666 2.64 8.11 -7.53
CA ASP A 666 2.17 7.90 -6.16
C ASP A 666 2.42 9.16 -5.30
N LEU A 667 1.82 9.22 -4.11
CA LEU A 667 1.99 10.36 -3.22
C LEU A 667 3.45 10.41 -2.78
N GLY A 668 4.10 11.57 -2.94
CA GLY A 668 5.54 11.73 -2.68
C GLY A 668 6.42 11.83 -3.93
N ASP A 669 5.93 11.54 -5.14
CA ASP A 669 6.67 11.59 -6.41
C ASP A 669 7.05 13.03 -6.90
N LEU A 670 7.49 13.89 -5.99
CA LEU A 670 7.99 15.25 -6.27
C LEU A 670 9.28 15.49 -5.49
N TYR A 671 10.25 16.22 -6.04
CA TYR A 671 11.41 16.67 -5.28
C TYR A 671 11.07 17.86 -4.35
N GLY A 672 10.08 18.67 -4.75
CA GLY A 672 9.71 19.88 -4.03
C GLY A 672 8.78 20.78 -4.82
N ASN A 673 8.78 22.07 -4.49
CA ASN A 673 7.99 23.09 -5.17
C ASN A 673 8.80 24.38 -5.35
N GLU A 674 8.75 24.93 -6.55
CA GLU A 674 9.19 26.30 -6.83
C GLU A 674 8.05 27.27 -6.53
N PHE A 675 8.33 28.28 -5.72
CA PHE A 675 7.41 29.35 -5.38
C PHE A 675 7.84 30.65 -6.05
N VAL A 676 6.89 31.36 -6.67
CA VAL A 676 7.05 32.76 -7.06
C VAL A 676 5.96 33.56 -6.37
N ILE A 677 6.36 34.40 -5.41
CA ILE A 677 5.46 35.07 -4.48
C ILE A 677 5.67 36.57 -4.58
N THR A 678 4.59 37.32 -4.74
CA THR A 678 4.60 38.79 -4.67
C THR A 678 4.01 39.25 -3.35
N LEU A 679 4.83 39.93 -2.56
CA LEU A 679 4.40 40.67 -1.37
C LEU A 679 4.05 42.11 -1.81
N ARG A 680 2.84 42.57 -1.50
CA ARG A 680 2.33 43.92 -1.81
C ARG A 680 2.36 44.84 -0.59
N ASP A 681 2.28 46.16 -0.80
CA ASP A 681 2.33 47.18 0.27
C ASP A 681 3.50 46.92 1.26
N CYS A 682 4.70 46.69 0.70
CA CYS A 682 5.85 46.30 1.50
C CYS A 682 6.43 47.49 2.27
N LYS A 683 6.58 47.33 3.59
CA LYS A 683 7.04 48.36 4.52
C LYS A 683 8.31 47.87 5.22
N PHE A 684 9.31 48.76 5.25
CA PHE A 684 10.63 48.53 5.84
C PHE A 684 10.92 49.67 6.83
N ALA A 685 11.69 49.41 7.88
CA ALA A 685 12.01 50.44 8.85
C ALA A 685 12.95 51.51 8.25
N GLY A 686 12.67 52.78 8.56
CA GLY A 686 13.45 53.91 8.07
C GLY A 686 13.56 54.00 6.53
N LEU A 687 12.51 53.60 5.79
CA LEU A 687 12.36 53.91 4.37
C LEU A 687 11.40 55.08 4.14
N ASN A 688 11.78 55.96 3.22
CA ASN A 688 10.98 57.11 2.80
C ASN A 688 10.85 57.10 1.28
N LEU A 689 9.61 56.98 0.78
CA LEU A 689 9.32 56.85 -0.65
C LEU A 689 9.46 58.18 -1.44
N GLN A 690 9.86 59.27 -0.77
CA GLN A 690 10.21 60.54 -1.41
C GLN A 690 11.44 60.45 -2.31
N GLU A 691 12.33 59.47 -2.09
CA GLU A 691 13.48 59.17 -2.95
C GLU A 691 13.42 57.73 -3.47
N PRO A 692 12.67 57.46 -4.57
CA PRO A 692 12.34 56.09 -5.00
C PRO A 692 13.56 55.21 -5.27
N GLN A 693 14.64 55.79 -5.79
CA GLN A 693 15.83 55.05 -6.21
C GLN A 693 16.71 54.63 -5.02
N ALA A 694 16.85 55.50 -4.00
CA ALA A 694 17.46 55.15 -2.73
C ALA A 694 16.58 54.16 -1.94
N ALA A 695 15.26 54.29 -2.04
CA ALA A 695 14.31 53.40 -1.40
C ALA A 695 14.39 51.96 -1.94
N ILE A 696 14.46 51.80 -3.27
CA ILE A 696 14.70 50.49 -3.91
C ILE A 696 16.05 49.92 -3.47
N ALA A 697 17.14 50.70 -3.50
CA ALA A 697 18.47 50.20 -3.15
C ALA A 697 18.54 49.62 -1.72
N LYS A 698 18.01 50.33 -0.72
CA LYS A 698 17.96 49.84 0.67
C LYS A 698 17.02 48.63 0.82
N ALA A 699 15.88 48.62 0.11
CA ALA A 699 14.98 47.47 0.10
C ALA A 699 15.65 46.22 -0.51
N SER A 700 16.42 46.38 -1.60
CA SER A 700 17.19 45.30 -2.23
C SER A 700 18.21 44.71 -1.27
N GLU A 701 19.01 45.54 -0.59
CA GLU A 701 20.02 45.09 0.38
C GLU A 701 19.39 44.26 1.53
N LEU A 702 18.26 44.72 2.07
CA LEU A 702 17.53 44.01 3.13
C LEU A 702 16.91 42.69 2.65
N VAL A 703 16.32 42.67 1.45
CA VAL A 703 15.74 41.46 0.83
C VAL A 703 16.84 40.45 0.49
N GLU A 704 17.94 40.89 -0.11
CA GLU A 704 19.08 40.04 -0.47
C GLU A 704 19.73 39.41 0.76
N SER A 705 20.00 40.22 1.79
CA SER A 705 20.51 39.74 3.08
C SER A 705 19.56 38.73 3.73
N SER A 706 18.25 38.99 3.72
CA SER A 706 17.25 38.08 4.28
C SER A 706 17.16 36.75 3.51
N LEU A 707 17.19 36.78 2.18
CA LEU A 707 17.19 35.58 1.34
C LEU A 707 18.49 34.78 1.48
N LYS A 708 19.64 35.46 1.56
CA LYS A 708 20.93 34.81 1.81
C LYS A 708 20.93 34.09 3.16
N ASN A 709 20.43 34.72 4.23
CA ASN A 709 20.26 34.06 5.52
C ASN A 709 19.29 32.87 5.46
N LEU A 710 18.19 32.98 4.70
CA LEU A 710 17.22 31.89 4.50
C LEU A 710 17.81 30.70 3.72
N HIS A 711 18.86 30.92 2.92
CA HIS A 711 19.64 29.87 2.26
C HIS A 711 20.72 29.27 3.18
N GLU A 712 21.53 30.12 3.83
CA GLU A 712 22.70 29.71 4.61
C GLU A 712 22.35 29.17 6.01
N ARG A 713 21.44 29.85 6.73
CA ARG A 713 20.99 29.48 8.09
C ARG A 713 19.66 28.72 8.09
N GLY A 714 18.88 28.82 7.02
CA GLY A 714 17.58 28.15 6.91
C GLY A 714 16.48 28.76 7.78
N TYR A 715 15.43 27.98 8.01
CA TYR A 715 14.25 28.35 8.78
C TYR A 715 13.66 27.12 9.51
N PHE A 716 12.84 27.36 10.53
CA PHE A 716 12.10 26.29 11.21
C PHE A 716 11.06 25.65 10.30
N ASN A 717 11.06 24.33 10.24
CA ASN A 717 10.13 23.54 9.42
C ASN A 717 8.77 23.32 10.10
N TYR A 718 8.24 24.34 10.79
CA TYR A 718 6.96 24.29 11.50
C TYR A 718 5.80 23.88 10.58
N TYR A 719 4.80 23.22 11.17
CA TYR A 719 3.48 23.13 10.56
C TYR A 719 2.80 24.49 10.62
N GLY A 720 2.55 25.10 9.47
CA GLY A 720 1.89 26.40 9.37
C GLY A 720 0.42 26.36 9.81
N LEU A 721 -0.17 27.54 10.04
CA LEU A 721 -1.58 27.69 10.46
C LEU A 721 -2.59 26.98 9.53
N GLN A 722 -2.24 26.71 8.27
CA GLN A 722 -3.07 25.91 7.36
C GLN A 722 -3.36 24.49 7.90
N ARG A 723 -2.43 23.88 8.64
CA ARG A 723 -2.56 22.52 9.22
C ARG A 723 -3.64 22.43 10.30
N PHE A 724 -3.81 23.52 11.05
CA PHE A 724 -4.73 23.64 12.19
C PHE A 724 -6.14 24.09 11.79
N GLY A 725 -6.36 24.38 10.50
CA GLY A 725 -7.62 24.85 9.94
C GLY A 725 -7.89 26.35 10.18
N THR A 726 -8.90 26.87 9.47
CA THR A 726 -9.26 28.30 9.49
C THR A 726 -10.50 28.64 10.32
N PHE A 727 -11.19 27.62 10.86
CA PHE A 727 -12.43 27.77 11.63
C PHE A 727 -12.18 28.15 13.10
N SER A 728 -13.25 28.40 13.86
CA SER A 728 -13.17 28.73 15.29
C SER A 728 -12.71 27.55 16.14
N THR A 729 -13.15 26.33 15.81
CA THR A 729 -12.55 25.09 16.32
C THR A 729 -11.35 24.72 15.45
N ARG A 730 -10.18 24.55 16.06
CA ARG A 730 -8.98 24.06 15.38
C ARG A 730 -9.05 22.54 15.15
N THR A 731 -8.39 22.05 14.10
CA THR A 731 -8.40 20.61 13.73
C THR A 731 -7.72 19.72 14.78
N ASP A 732 -6.66 20.22 15.43
CA ASP A 732 -5.95 19.51 16.51
C ASP A 732 -6.82 19.30 17.75
N ALA A 733 -7.72 20.22 18.08
CA ALA A 733 -8.65 20.07 19.21
C ALA A 733 -9.69 18.98 18.95
N VAL A 734 -10.05 18.73 17.69
CA VAL A 734 -10.86 17.56 17.29
C VAL A 734 -10.04 16.29 17.41
N GLY A 735 -8.78 16.31 16.93
CA GLY A 735 -7.85 15.19 17.02
C GLY A 735 -7.58 14.73 18.45
N LEU A 736 -7.33 15.69 19.37
CA LEU A 736 -7.15 15.42 20.79
C LEU A 736 -8.36 14.68 21.38
N LYS A 737 -9.58 15.14 21.08
CA LYS A 737 -10.81 14.49 21.55
C LYS A 737 -10.98 13.08 20.99
N MET A 738 -10.62 12.86 19.73
CA MET A 738 -10.57 11.52 19.14
C MET A 738 -9.55 10.61 19.84
N LEU A 739 -8.38 11.17 20.24
CA LEU A 739 -7.35 10.45 20.99
C LEU A 739 -7.71 10.23 22.48
N GLN A 740 -8.67 10.95 23.03
CA GLN A 740 -9.18 10.79 24.40
C GLN A 740 -10.36 9.80 24.49
N ASP A 741 -10.73 9.11 23.40
CA ASP A 741 -11.99 8.36 23.23
C ASP A 741 -13.27 9.24 23.42
N ASP A 742 -13.17 10.58 23.44
CA ASP A 742 -14.29 11.54 23.53
C ASP A 742 -14.95 11.76 22.17
N PHE A 743 -15.60 10.72 21.64
CA PHE A 743 -16.25 10.74 20.34
C PHE A 743 -17.41 11.75 20.27
N GLU A 744 -18.14 11.94 21.37
CA GLU A 744 -19.23 12.91 21.45
C GLU A 744 -18.69 14.34 21.35
N GLY A 745 -17.65 14.67 22.13
CA GLY A 745 -16.98 15.95 22.06
C GLY A 745 -16.34 16.19 20.70
N ALA A 746 -15.74 15.18 20.06
CA ALA A 746 -15.20 15.31 18.70
C ALA A 746 -16.29 15.63 17.67
N CYS A 747 -17.44 14.94 17.70
CA CYS A 747 -18.59 15.29 16.87
C CYS A 747 -19.10 16.71 17.13
N LYS A 748 -19.23 17.12 18.41
CA LYS A 748 -19.65 18.47 18.79
C LYS A 748 -18.66 19.55 18.35
N ALA A 749 -17.36 19.26 18.41
CA ALA A 749 -16.29 20.15 17.99
C ALA A 749 -16.29 20.38 16.47
N ILE A 750 -16.52 19.33 15.67
CA ILE A 750 -16.73 19.43 14.21
C ILE A 750 -18.03 20.23 13.92
N LEU A 751 -19.12 19.94 14.63
CA LEU A 751 -20.40 20.66 14.54
C LEU A 751 -20.43 21.97 15.34
N HIS A 752 -19.28 22.59 15.62
CA HIS A 752 -19.24 23.89 16.28
C HIS A 752 -19.29 25.04 15.24
N PHE A 753 -19.90 26.15 15.65
CA PHE A 753 -19.90 27.43 14.93
C PHE A 753 -19.97 28.57 15.97
N SER A 754 -19.38 29.72 15.66
CA SER A 754 -19.42 30.88 16.55
C SER A 754 -20.79 31.57 16.50
N PRO A 755 -21.36 32.06 17.62
CA PRO A 755 -22.67 32.73 17.64
C PRO A 755 -22.81 33.88 16.63
N HIS A 756 -21.79 34.75 16.55
CA HIS A 756 -21.70 35.85 15.58
C HIS A 756 -21.82 35.42 14.10
N VAL A 757 -21.43 34.18 13.76
CA VAL A 757 -21.62 33.63 12.39
C VAL A 757 -23.08 33.27 12.14
N LEU A 758 -23.80 32.81 13.17
CA LEU A 758 -25.22 32.49 13.08
C LEU A 758 -26.08 33.75 13.05
N GLU A 759 -25.78 34.74 13.89
CA GLU A 759 -26.44 36.06 13.88
C GLU A 759 -26.34 36.69 12.48
N ALA A 760 -25.13 36.75 11.93
CA ALA A 760 -24.87 37.20 10.57
C ALA A 760 -25.54 36.36 9.47
N ALA A 761 -25.90 35.09 9.74
CA ALA A 761 -26.65 34.24 8.82
C ALA A 761 -28.17 34.48 8.89
N GLN A 762 -28.69 34.79 10.08
CA GLN A 762 -30.10 35.09 10.33
C GLN A 762 -30.49 36.49 9.82
N GLU A 763 -29.56 37.46 9.88
CA GLU A 763 -29.69 38.80 9.28
C GLU A 763 -29.63 38.80 7.73
N GLY A 764 -29.22 37.69 7.10
CA GLY A 764 -29.20 37.56 5.65
C GLY A 764 -28.29 38.57 4.94
N GLU A 765 -28.88 39.38 4.05
CA GLU A 765 -28.20 40.44 3.28
C GLU A 765 -28.05 41.77 4.04
N GLU A 766 -28.75 41.96 5.17
CA GLU A 766 -28.65 43.18 6.01
C GLU A 766 -27.44 43.15 6.96
N SER A 767 -26.81 41.99 7.09
CA SER A 767 -25.66 41.75 7.97
C SER A 767 -24.40 42.49 7.52
N THR A 768 -23.88 43.38 8.38
CA THR A 768 -22.60 44.07 8.15
C THR A 768 -21.35 43.21 8.43
N ALA A 769 -21.54 41.98 8.94
CA ALA A 769 -20.44 41.09 9.30
C ALA A 769 -19.76 40.45 8.08
N LEU A 770 -18.44 40.66 7.97
CA LEU A 770 -17.55 40.17 6.89
C LEU A 770 -17.33 38.65 6.94
N ILE A 771 -18.37 37.85 6.64
CA ILE A 771 -18.36 36.39 6.79
C ILE A 771 -18.81 35.70 5.50
N GLY A 772 -18.11 34.60 5.14
CA GLY A 772 -18.39 33.79 3.96
C GLY A 772 -19.83 33.32 3.87
N ARG A 773 -20.47 33.43 2.68
CA ARG A 773 -21.83 32.89 2.44
C ARG A 773 -21.93 31.40 2.80
N ASP A 774 -20.91 30.63 2.45
CA ASP A 774 -20.84 29.20 2.78
C ASP A 774 -20.71 28.94 4.29
N ASP A 775 -20.06 29.85 5.04
CA ASP A 775 -19.88 29.72 6.48
C ASP A 775 -21.14 30.12 7.24
N LYS A 776 -21.86 31.15 6.75
CA LYS A 776 -23.23 31.51 7.18
C LYS A 776 -24.17 30.32 6.96
N ALA A 777 -24.18 29.73 5.76
CA ALA A 777 -24.99 28.56 5.42
C ALA A 777 -24.62 27.32 6.25
N ARG A 778 -23.33 27.10 6.51
CA ARG A 778 -22.83 26.05 7.42
C ARG A 778 -23.38 26.23 8.83
N ALA A 779 -23.24 27.41 9.42
CA ALA A 779 -23.74 27.69 10.76
C ALA A 779 -25.26 27.51 10.84
N LEU A 780 -26.01 28.00 9.85
CA LEU A 780 -27.46 27.83 9.78
C LEU A 780 -27.87 26.36 9.68
N GLY A 781 -27.26 25.57 8.78
CA GLY A 781 -27.54 24.14 8.63
C GLY A 781 -27.26 23.34 9.90
N ILE A 782 -26.13 23.61 10.58
CA ILE A 782 -25.79 22.98 11.86
C ILE A 782 -26.76 23.42 12.97
N HIS A 783 -27.10 24.71 13.05
CA HIS A 783 -28.06 25.22 14.04
C HIS A 783 -29.44 24.58 13.88
N ILE A 784 -29.94 24.44 12.64
CA ILE A 784 -31.20 23.73 12.33
C ILE A 784 -31.13 22.29 12.82
N PHE A 785 -30.01 21.59 12.60
CA PHE A 785 -29.83 20.22 13.09
C PHE A 785 -29.85 20.14 14.62
N GLN A 786 -29.09 21.01 15.30
CA GLN A 786 -28.97 21.01 16.76
C GLN A 786 -30.27 21.41 17.49
N THR A 787 -31.04 22.34 16.93
CA THR A 787 -32.29 22.84 17.56
C THR A 787 -33.52 22.01 17.20
N THR A 788 -33.66 21.58 15.95
CA THR A 788 -34.89 20.92 15.45
C THR A 788 -34.73 19.41 15.25
N GLY A 789 -33.50 18.89 15.21
CA GLY A 789 -33.22 17.51 14.81
C GLY A 789 -33.55 17.18 13.35
N ASN A 790 -33.93 18.17 12.52
CA ASN A 790 -34.39 17.93 11.15
C ASN A 790 -33.21 17.82 10.16
N THR A 791 -32.74 16.60 9.99
CA THR A 791 -31.66 16.23 9.06
C THR A 791 -31.90 16.69 7.63
N SER A 792 -33.13 16.61 7.12
CA SER A 792 -33.41 16.96 5.72
C SER A 792 -33.27 18.45 5.47
N LYS A 793 -33.76 19.31 6.38
CA LYS A 793 -33.60 20.76 6.26
C LYS A 793 -32.14 21.17 6.44
N ALA A 794 -31.46 20.62 7.45
CA ALA A 794 -30.05 20.88 7.70
C ALA A 794 -29.16 20.58 6.49
N LEU A 795 -29.38 19.42 5.83
CA LEU A 795 -28.61 19.01 4.64
C LEU A 795 -28.96 19.79 3.36
N THR A 796 -30.07 20.53 3.32
CA THR A 796 -30.41 21.42 2.20
C THR A 796 -29.65 22.74 2.29
N GLU A 797 -29.52 23.29 3.51
CA GLU A 797 -28.76 24.52 3.76
C GLU A 797 -27.24 24.31 3.75
N LEU A 798 -26.77 23.14 4.22
CA LEU A 798 -25.35 22.85 4.36
C LEU A 798 -24.65 22.71 2.97
N PRO A 799 -23.64 23.53 2.65
CA PRO A 799 -22.94 23.42 1.36
C PRO A 799 -22.21 22.08 1.20
N GLY A 800 -22.39 21.43 0.05
CA GLY A 800 -21.91 20.05 -0.21
C GLY A 800 -20.38 19.82 -0.14
N LYS A 801 -19.57 20.87 0.07
CA LYS A 801 -18.13 20.77 0.36
C LYS A 801 -17.84 20.33 1.81
N PHE A 802 -18.77 20.54 2.74
CA PHE A 802 -18.64 20.22 4.16
C PHE A 802 -18.96 18.74 4.43
N SER A 803 -18.07 17.85 3.96
CA SER A 803 -18.31 16.40 3.92
C SER A 803 -18.31 15.73 5.30
N ALA A 804 -17.55 16.25 6.27
CA ALA A 804 -17.54 15.76 7.65
C ALA A 804 -18.88 16.05 8.34
N GLU A 805 -19.31 17.31 8.34
CA GLU A 805 -20.58 17.77 8.91
C GLU A 805 -21.76 17.06 8.22
N THR A 806 -21.71 16.94 6.89
CA THR A 806 -22.70 16.19 6.09
C THR A 806 -22.82 14.73 6.54
N SER A 807 -21.69 14.07 6.84
CA SER A 807 -21.67 12.66 7.27
C SER A 807 -22.19 12.50 8.69
N ILE A 808 -21.74 13.35 9.63
CA ILE A 808 -22.19 13.34 11.02
C ILE A 808 -23.70 13.62 11.10
N ILE A 809 -24.20 14.68 10.46
CA ILE A 809 -25.62 15.05 10.47
C ILE A 809 -26.49 13.93 9.87
N ARG A 810 -26.04 13.29 8.78
CA ARG A 810 -26.75 12.17 8.16
C ARG A 810 -26.78 10.92 9.06
N HIS A 811 -25.70 10.65 9.81
CA HIS A 811 -25.62 9.49 10.69
C HIS A 811 -26.42 9.70 11.98
N LEU A 812 -26.16 10.78 12.72
CA LEU A 812 -26.87 11.12 13.96
C LEU A 812 -28.37 11.38 13.74
N GLY A 813 -28.75 11.80 12.53
CA GLY A 813 -30.14 11.89 12.10
C GLY A 813 -30.88 10.56 12.00
N ARG A 814 -30.17 9.45 11.82
CA ARG A 814 -30.70 8.07 11.79
C ARG A 814 -30.53 7.39 13.15
N SER A 815 -29.32 7.44 13.68
CA SER A 815 -28.91 6.81 14.93
C SER A 815 -28.55 7.87 15.96
N LYS A 816 -29.55 8.33 16.73
CA LYS A 816 -29.32 9.29 17.81
C LYS A 816 -28.37 8.67 18.85
N ASN A 817 -27.36 9.44 19.25
CA ASN A 817 -26.31 9.09 20.22
C ASN A 817 -25.21 8.12 19.72
N ASP A 818 -25.20 7.69 18.46
CA ASP A 818 -24.08 6.93 17.88
C ASP A 818 -22.99 7.85 17.31
N TYR A 819 -22.23 8.49 18.22
CA TYR A 819 -21.14 9.40 17.85
C TYR A 819 -19.94 8.68 17.22
N PHE A 820 -19.65 7.46 17.66
CA PHE A 820 -18.57 6.66 17.08
C PHE A 820 -18.86 6.30 15.62
N GLY A 821 -20.06 5.78 15.32
CA GLY A 821 -20.51 5.54 13.95
C GLY A 821 -20.59 6.81 13.11
N ALA A 822 -20.93 7.96 13.71
CA ALA A 822 -20.95 9.25 13.02
C ALA A 822 -19.55 9.72 12.60
N LEU A 823 -18.52 9.51 13.43
CA LEU A 823 -17.13 9.72 13.04
C LEU A 823 -16.68 8.70 11.99
N GLN A 824 -17.05 7.42 12.11
CA GLN A 824 -16.75 6.40 11.11
C GLN A 824 -17.41 6.65 9.74
N ALA A 825 -18.49 7.43 9.66
CA ALA A 825 -19.10 7.85 8.41
C ALA A 825 -18.28 8.91 7.65
N ILE A 826 -17.32 9.58 8.28
CA ILE A 826 -16.42 10.55 7.65
C ILE A 826 -15.36 9.80 6.80
N PRO A 827 -15.01 10.26 5.58
CA PRO A 827 -13.96 9.65 4.76
C PRO A 827 -12.61 9.54 5.51
N ARG A 828 -11.94 8.39 5.42
CA ARG A 828 -10.75 8.05 6.25
C ARG A 828 -9.69 9.15 6.28
N ASN A 829 -9.27 9.67 5.13
CA ASN A 829 -8.22 10.71 5.05
C ASN A 829 -8.59 11.97 5.84
N LEU A 830 -9.87 12.36 5.84
CA LEU A 830 -10.36 13.51 6.59
C LEU A 830 -10.44 13.24 8.09
N ARG A 831 -10.57 11.96 8.52
CA ARG A 831 -10.45 11.57 9.93
C ARG A 831 -9.01 11.65 10.41
N LEU A 832 -8.09 11.10 9.60
CA LEU A 832 -6.65 11.11 9.89
C LEU A 832 -6.10 12.54 10.02
N MET A 833 -6.55 13.47 9.16
CA MET A 833 -6.20 14.89 9.24
C MET A 833 -6.35 15.49 10.65
N TYR A 834 -7.39 15.13 11.41
CA TYR A 834 -7.59 15.66 12.77
C TYR A 834 -6.52 15.15 13.74
N VAL A 835 -6.23 13.85 13.73
CA VAL A 835 -5.26 13.23 14.64
C VAL A 835 -3.81 13.58 14.26
N HIS A 836 -3.50 13.73 12.97
CA HIS A 836 -2.22 14.26 12.51
C HIS A 836 -2.02 15.76 12.83
N ALA A 837 -3.09 16.56 12.86
CA ALA A 837 -3.01 17.94 13.33
C ALA A 837 -2.64 18.03 14.81
N TYR A 838 -3.05 17.07 15.65
CA TYR A 838 -2.56 16.98 17.03
C TYR A 838 -1.07 16.62 17.11
N GLN A 839 -0.57 15.67 16.30
CA GLN A 839 0.88 15.40 16.23
C GLN A 839 1.67 16.65 15.81
N SER A 840 1.14 17.38 14.82
CA SER A 840 1.70 18.64 14.33
C SER A 840 1.78 19.71 15.43
N LEU A 841 0.80 19.75 16.34
CA LEU A 841 0.79 20.65 17.50
C LEU A 841 1.93 20.33 18.47
N VAL A 842 2.04 19.06 18.90
CA VAL A 842 3.08 18.65 19.86
C VAL A 842 4.47 18.88 19.27
N TRP A 843 4.65 18.54 17.99
CA TRP A 843 5.91 18.73 17.27
C TRP A 843 6.34 20.21 17.21
N ASN A 844 5.42 21.14 16.90
CA ASN A 844 5.74 22.57 16.87
C ASN A 844 6.26 23.08 18.23
N PHE A 845 5.62 22.70 19.34
CA PHE A 845 6.12 23.07 20.67
C PHE A 845 7.45 22.39 21.01
N ALA A 846 7.63 21.10 20.66
CA ALA A 846 8.89 20.39 20.89
C ALA A 846 10.06 20.98 20.09
N ALA A 847 9.84 21.43 18.85
CA ALA A 847 10.83 22.12 18.03
C ALA A 847 11.22 23.49 18.63
N SER A 848 10.25 24.25 19.15
CA SER A 848 10.52 25.49 19.88
C SER A 848 11.39 25.23 21.13
N GLU A 849 11.02 24.24 21.96
CA GLU A 849 11.77 23.95 23.19
C GLU A 849 13.16 23.35 22.90
N ARG A 850 13.31 22.51 21.87
CA ARG A 850 14.62 22.01 21.41
C ARG A 850 15.56 23.16 21.01
N TRP A 851 15.05 24.21 20.38
CA TRP A 851 15.84 25.41 20.10
C TRP A 851 16.21 26.16 21.38
N ARG A 852 15.24 26.38 22.26
CA ARG A 852 15.44 27.09 23.53
C ARG A 852 16.50 26.43 24.43
N LEU A 853 16.58 25.10 24.42
CA LEU A 853 17.50 24.32 25.25
C LEU A 853 18.94 24.27 24.72
N TYR A 854 19.14 24.15 23.41
CA TYR A 854 20.47 23.88 22.83
C TYR A 854 20.86 24.73 21.60
N GLY A 855 19.92 25.52 21.05
CA GLY A 855 20.14 26.39 19.90
C GLY A 855 20.47 25.61 18.62
N ASP A 856 21.39 26.20 17.85
CA ASP A 856 21.91 25.74 16.55
C ASP A 856 22.90 24.56 16.64
N LYS A 857 23.28 24.16 17.86
CA LYS A 857 24.25 23.09 18.09
C LYS A 857 23.60 21.72 17.95
N VAL A 858 24.28 20.80 17.29
CA VAL A 858 24.01 19.36 17.39
C VAL A 858 24.48 18.88 18.77
N VAL A 859 23.66 18.11 19.48
CA VAL A 859 23.97 17.60 20.81
C VAL A 859 23.75 16.09 20.91
N GLU A 860 24.36 15.47 21.92
CA GLU A 860 24.10 14.07 22.26
C GLU A 860 22.59 13.83 22.45
N GLY A 861 22.12 12.69 21.92
CA GLY A 861 20.72 12.29 21.99
C GLY A 861 19.80 12.95 20.96
N ASP A 862 20.27 13.92 20.16
CA ASP A 862 19.54 14.37 18.97
C ASP A 862 19.35 13.20 17.99
N LEU A 863 18.22 13.19 17.27
CA LEU A 863 17.90 12.11 16.35
C LEU A 863 18.30 12.46 14.91
N VAL A 864 18.82 11.48 14.18
CA VAL A 864 19.13 11.58 12.74
C VAL A 864 18.54 10.40 11.98
N ILE A 865 18.23 10.59 10.70
CA ILE A 865 17.78 9.52 9.81
C ILE A 865 18.98 8.69 9.34
N VAL A 866 18.86 7.37 9.42
CA VAL A 866 19.92 6.40 9.10
C VAL A 866 20.12 6.28 7.59
N GLN A 867 19.04 6.20 6.80
CA GLN A 867 19.14 5.98 5.34
C GLN A 867 19.73 7.18 4.61
N GLU A 868 19.24 8.40 4.87
CA GLU A 868 19.73 9.66 4.27
C GLU A 868 21.21 9.99 4.56
N HIS A 869 21.85 9.26 5.47
CA HIS A 869 23.24 9.50 5.88
C HIS A 869 24.15 8.27 5.70
N ARG A 870 23.67 7.21 5.04
CA ARG A 870 24.50 6.06 4.65
C ARG A 870 25.73 6.46 3.84
N ASP A 871 25.66 7.53 3.06
CA ASP A 871 26.79 8.08 2.29
C ASP A 871 27.92 8.60 3.21
N LYS A 872 27.53 9.23 4.33
CA LYS A 872 28.46 9.69 5.38
C LYS A 872 29.05 8.51 6.17
N GLU A 873 28.39 7.36 6.13
CA GLU A 873 28.79 6.09 6.75
C GLU A 873 29.43 5.09 5.75
N GLY A 874 29.55 5.43 4.45
CA GLY A 874 30.32 4.70 3.44
C GLY A 874 29.54 3.80 2.44
N GLY A 875 28.21 3.90 2.35
CA GLY A 875 27.37 3.16 1.40
C GLY A 875 26.91 3.97 0.17
N GLN A 876 26.44 3.30 -0.88
CA GLN A 876 25.69 3.91 -2.00
C GLN A 876 24.19 3.94 -1.68
N ALA A 877 23.49 4.98 -2.15
CA ALA A 877 22.08 5.22 -1.87
C ALA A 877 21.15 4.84 -3.03
N GLU A 878 20.02 4.22 -2.69
CA GLU A 878 18.76 4.27 -3.43
C GLU A 878 17.68 4.81 -2.47
N ASN A 879 16.79 5.66 -2.97
CA ASN A 879 15.68 6.23 -2.19
C ASN A 879 14.35 5.67 -2.71
N ASP A 880 13.59 5.01 -1.84
CA ASP A 880 12.18 4.68 -2.07
C ASP A 880 11.41 5.02 -0.78
N ASP A 881 10.74 6.17 -0.77
CA ASP A 881 10.12 6.77 0.41
C ASP A 881 8.59 6.65 0.32
N THR A 882 7.97 5.89 1.23
CA THR A 882 6.50 5.79 1.28
C THR A 882 5.91 6.99 2.01
N ILE A 883 5.09 7.78 1.31
CA ILE A 883 4.69 9.12 1.75
C ILE A 883 3.18 9.24 1.97
N ASP A 884 2.79 9.96 3.03
CA ASP A 884 1.40 10.18 3.42
C ASP A 884 0.69 11.27 2.58
N ALA A 885 -0.56 11.57 2.92
CA ALA A 885 -1.39 12.52 2.17
C ALA A 885 -0.90 13.99 2.26
N ASP A 886 0.05 14.29 3.14
CA ASP A 886 0.59 15.61 3.40
C ASP A 886 2.06 15.76 2.91
N GLY A 887 2.64 14.68 2.39
CA GLY A 887 4.02 14.64 1.89
C GLY A 887 5.02 14.06 2.90
N GLU A 888 4.59 13.62 4.08
CA GLU A 888 5.50 13.13 5.12
C GLU A 888 5.80 11.65 4.87
N VAL A 889 7.07 11.28 4.86
CA VAL A 889 7.49 9.86 4.78
C VAL A 889 6.96 9.12 6.03
N ILE A 890 6.56 7.86 5.89
CA ILE A 890 6.14 7.00 7.00
C ILE A 890 7.34 6.22 7.51
N ILE A 891 7.85 6.58 8.69
CA ILE A 891 9.19 6.24 9.19
C ILE A 891 9.10 5.53 10.54
N VAL A 892 9.83 4.41 10.70
CA VAL A 892 9.84 3.54 11.89
C VAL A 892 11.17 3.70 12.67
N PRO A 893 11.19 3.86 13.99
CA PRO A 893 12.41 3.95 14.80
C PRO A 893 13.40 2.79 14.60
N GLN A 894 14.70 3.06 14.81
CA GLN A 894 15.57 2.01 15.37
C GLN A 894 15.37 1.95 16.89
N GLY A 895 14.59 0.95 17.32
CA GLY A 895 14.51 0.47 18.70
C GLY A 895 14.50 -1.06 18.68
N GLN A 896 15.17 -1.69 19.65
CA GLN A 896 15.31 -3.15 19.74
C GLN A 896 13.94 -3.82 19.97
N ASP A 897 13.30 -4.23 18.88
CA ASP A 897 12.07 -5.06 18.76
C ASP A 897 11.51 -5.00 17.32
N SER A 898 11.97 -4.06 16.48
CA SER A 898 11.39 -3.78 15.16
C SER A 898 11.63 -4.86 14.09
N ALA A 899 10.56 -5.25 13.42
CA ALA A 899 10.53 -6.41 12.57
C ALA A 899 9.47 -6.41 11.45
N ASN A 900 9.84 -6.48 10.17
CA ASN A 900 11.08 -6.01 9.51
C ASN A 900 10.70 -5.55 8.10
N ALA A 901 11.67 -5.57 7.19
CA ALA A 901 11.40 -5.54 5.78
C ALA A 901 10.62 -6.78 5.31
N ALA A 902 9.32 -6.59 5.05
CA ALA A 902 8.94 -6.72 3.65
C ALA A 902 9.58 -5.54 2.91
N ASP A 903 10.34 -5.84 1.84
CA ASP A 903 11.00 -4.96 0.87
C ASP A 903 11.03 -3.44 1.21
N ASP A 904 12.23 -2.92 1.54
CA ASP A 904 12.62 -1.50 1.78
C ASP A 904 11.51 -0.42 1.66
N MET A 905 10.64 -0.31 2.67
CA MET A 905 9.53 0.68 2.69
C MET A 905 9.51 1.66 3.88
N PHE A 906 10.44 1.53 4.84
CA PHE A 906 10.45 2.33 6.08
C PHE A 906 11.83 2.91 6.38
N THR A 907 11.91 4.24 6.35
CA THR A 907 13.04 4.98 6.87
C THR A 907 13.21 4.73 8.37
N ARG A 908 14.42 4.90 8.92
CA ARG A 908 14.70 4.72 10.35
C ARG A 908 15.49 5.86 10.95
N ALA A 909 15.20 6.20 12.21
CA ALA A 909 15.94 7.20 12.99
C ALA A 909 16.70 6.59 14.17
N ARG A 910 17.86 7.15 14.52
CA ARG A 910 18.68 6.79 15.68
C ARG A 910 19.15 8.03 16.44
N ALA A 911 19.46 7.87 17.73
CA ALA A 911 20.10 8.93 18.51
C ALA A 911 21.61 9.05 18.21
N LEU A 912 22.12 10.27 18.19
CA LEU A 912 23.55 10.57 18.07
C LEU A 912 24.29 10.37 19.39
N THR A 913 25.47 9.76 19.32
CA THR A 913 26.42 9.69 20.44
C THR A 913 27.15 11.02 20.65
N ALA A 914 27.69 11.26 21.85
CA ALA A 914 28.52 12.43 22.12
C ALA A 914 29.71 12.61 21.15
N ALA A 915 30.31 11.51 20.69
CA ALA A 915 31.43 11.55 19.75
C ALA A 915 31.00 12.00 18.34
N GLU A 916 29.85 11.51 17.86
CA GLU A 916 29.29 11.90 16.56
C GLU A 916 28.80 13.35 16.57
N ALA A 917 28.12 13.79 17.64
CA ALA A 917 27.70 15.18 17.79
C ALA A 917 28.91 16.15 17.81
N ALA A 918 30.04 15.74 18.40
CA ALA A 918 31.28 16.52 18.40
C ALA A 918 32.11 16.41 17.09
N SER A 919 31.78 15.47 16.19
CA SER A 919 32.57 15.19 14.99
C SER A 919 32.47 16.25 13.89
N GLY A 920 31.39 17.06 13.88
CA GLY A 920 31.07 18.00 12.81
C GLY A 920 30.53 17.36 11.52
N GLN A 921 30.29 16.05 11.47
CA GLN A 921 29.72 15.35 10.31
C GLN A 921 28.20 15.57 10.14
N TYR A 922 27.52 15.89 11.24
CA TYR A 922 26.10 16.22 11.29
C TYR A 922 25.92 17.72 11.50
N THR A 923 24.87 18.26 10.89
CA THR A 923 24.48 19.67 10.94
C THR A 923 23.08 19.80 11.52
N VAL A 924 22.67 21.02 11.87
CA VAL A 924 21.32 21.27 12.41
C VAL A 924 20.20 20.88 11.42
N PHE A 925 20.51 20.80 10.12
CA PHE A 925 19.59 20.38 9.06
C PHE A 925 19.39 18.86 8.97
N ASP A 926 20.29 18.09 9.56
CA ASP A 926 20.25 16.62 9.63
C ASP A 926 19.38 16.14 10.83
N ILE A 927 19.11 17.02 11.81
CA ILE A 927 18.37 16.68 13.03
C ILE A 927 16.87 16.56 12.75
N VAL A 928 16.27 15.47 13.23
CA VAL A 928 14.82 15.23 13.22
C VAL A 928 14.22 15.21 14.62
N LEU A 929 12.93 15.56 14.71
CA LEU A 929 12.10 15.33 15.90
C LEU A 929 10.90 14.43 15.55
N PRO A 930 10.45 13.58 16.49
CA PRO A 930 9.38 12.64 16.22
C PRO A 930 7.99 13.27 16.28
N LEU A 931 7.10 12.84 15.38
CA LEU A 931 5.66 13.00 15.48
C LEU A 931 5.12 11.92 16.42
N THR A 932 4.52 12.34 17.53
CA THR A 932 4.10 11.47 18.64
C THR A 932 3.28 10.26 18.18
N GLY A 933 3.67 9.05 18.58
CA GLY A 933 3.03 7.82 18.15
C GLY A 933 3.54 6.61 18.94
N TYR A 934 2.98 5.43 18.68
CA TYR A 934 3.31 4.19 19.41
C TYR A 934 4.56 3.47 18.88
N ASP A 935 5.10 3.94 17.77
CA ASP A 935 6.22 3.34 17.03
C ASP A 935 7.18 4.46 16.60
N ILE A 936 7.78 5.12 17.60
CA ILE A 936 8.82 6.16 17.50
C ILE A 936 9.78 6.10 18.69
N ILE A 937 11.03 6.54 18.48
CA ILE A 937 11.96 6.88 19.54
C ILE A 937 11.91 8.39 19.80
N TYR A 938 12.03 8.74 21.08
CA TYR A 938 12.21 10.13 21.51
C TYR A 938 13.70 10.44 21.66
N PRO A 939 14.14 11.71 21.47
CA PRO A 939 15.54 12.10 21.63
C PRO A 939 16.09 11.69 23.00
N ALA A 940 17.31 11.15 23.06
CA ALA A 940 17.92 10.72 24.33
C ALA A 940 18.49 11.91 25.15
N ASN A 941 17.75 13.01 25.19
CA ASN A 941 18.09 14.27 25.83
C ASN A 941 16.84 14.93 26.46
N LYS A 942 16.98 16.14 27.01
CA LYS A 942 15.90 16.82 27.75
C LYS A 942 14.62 17.09 26.95
N VAL A 943 14.65 16.97 25.62
CA VAL A 943 13.45 17.11 24.79
C VAL A 943 12.49 15.93 24.99
N ALA A 944 12.97 14.71 25.30
CA ALA A 944 12.07 13.62 25.67
C ALA A 944 11.29 13.89 26.97
N ASP A 945 11.86 14.66 27.89
CA ASP A 945 11.18 15.09 29.12
C ASP A 945 10.04 16.06 28.75
N PHE A 946 10.32 17.03 27.87
CA PHE A 946 9.30 17.94 27.34
C PHE A 946 8.11 17.21 26.72
N TYR A 947 8.32 16.15 25.92
CA TYR A 947 7.20 15.38 25.35
C TYR A 947 6.30 14.76 26.43
N ARG A 948 6.88 14.24 27.52
CA ARG A 948 6.12 13.67 28.65
C ARG A 948 5.35 14.74 29.39
N ASP A 949 6.02 15.82 29.77
CA ASP A 949 5.43 16.90 30.56
C ASP A 949 4.36 17.68 29.78
N PHE A 950 4.61 17.97 28.51
CA PHE A 950 3.65 18.69 27.66
C PHE A 950 2.39 17.86 27.41
N MET A 951 2.52 16.58 27.02
CA MET A 951 1.37 15.74 26.71
C MET A 951 0.55 15.38 27.96
N ALA A 952 1.19 15.20 29.11
CA ALA A 952 0.52 15.00 30.39
C ALA A 952 -0.22 16.25 30.90
N SER A 953 0.20 17.46 30.51
CA SER A 953 -0.47 18.71 30.89
C SER A 953 -1.88 18.84 30.32
N ASP A 954 -2.71 19.71 30.92
CA ASP A 954 -4.04 20.06 30.40
C ASP A 954 -4.01 20.55 28.94
N LYS A 955 -2.92 21.20 28.53
CA LYS A 955 -2.72 21.72 27.16
C LYS A 955 -2.37 20.62 26.15
N GLY A 956 -1.66 19.58 26.59
CA GLY A 956 -1.45 18.36 25.82
C GLY A 956 -2.63 17.38 25.89
N GLY A 957 -3.50 17.56 26.88
CA GLY A 957 -4.75 16.82 27.07
C GLY A 957 -4.61 15.51 27.84
N GLY A 958 -3.62 15.39 28.74
CA GLY A 958 -3.46 14.24 29.62
C GLY A 958 -3.15 12.92 28.89
N LEU A 959 -2.41 12.99 27.79
CA LEU A 959 -2.01 11.82 26.99
C LEU A 959 -0.58 11.39 27.35
N ASP A 960 -0.31 10.09 27.26
CA ASP A 960 1.02 9.51 27.44
C ASP A 960 1.73 9.37 26.08
N PRO A 961 2.91 10.00 25.86
CA PRO A 961 3.68 9.85 24.62
C PRO A 961 4.11 8.41 24.31
N LEU A 962 4.34 7.59 25.34
CA LEU A 962 4.77 6.20 25.18
C LEU A 962 3.59 5.25 24.90
N ASN A 963 2.35 5.71 25.14
CA ASN A 963 1.13 4.95 24.92
C ASN A 963 0.15 5.71 24.02
N MET A 964 0.44 5.68 22.72
CA MET A 964 -0.39 6.29 21.66
C MET A 964 -1.26 5.30 20.89
N ARG A 965 -1.39 4.04 21.35
CA ARG A 965 -2.36 3.07 20.83
C ARG A 965 -3.77 3.38 21.36
N ARG A 966 -4.79 3.28 20.51
CA ARG A 966 -6.20 3.59 20.83
C ARG A 966 -7.11 2.45 20.40
N LYS A 967 -8.29 2.33 21.03
CA LYS A 967 -9.26 1.25 20.72
C LYS A 967 -9.77 1.31 19.28
N TRP A 968 -9.76 2.49 18.67
CA TRP A 968 -10.11 2.70 17.27
C TRP A 968 -8.85 2.82 16.41
N LYS A 969 -8.65 1.87 15.47
CA LYS A 969 -7.44 1.77 14.63
C LYS A 969 -7.12 3.08 13.87
N ASP A 970 -8.10 3.81 13.35
CA ASP A 970 -7.83 5.09 12.65
C ASP A 970 -7.43 6.26 13.58
N SER A 971 -7.51 6.08 14.90
CA SER A 971 -6.99 7.03 15.89
C SER A 971 -5.69 6.56 16.56
N SER A 972 -5.22 5.34 16.23
CA SER A 972 -3.90 4.87 16.65
C SER A 972 -2.84 5.38 15.69
N LEU A 973 -1.86 6.10 16.21
CA LEU A 973 -0.84 6.78 15.43
C LEU A 973 0.50 6.05 15.60
N SER A 974 1.08 5.54 14.52
CA SER A 974 2.45 4.98 14.53
C SER A 974 3.45 6.06 14.94
N GLY A 975 3.32 7.24 14.34
CA GLY A 975 4.32 8.30 14.39
C GLY A 975 5.17 8.33 13.11
N SER A 976 6.07 9.30 13.04
CA SER A 976 7.09 9.47 11.99
C SER A 976 8.12 10.50 12.49
N TYR A 977 9.03 10.99 11.64
CA TYR A 977 10.06 11.97 11.98
C TYR A 977 10.08 13.11 10.98
N ARG A 978 10.34 14.31 11.47
CA ARG A 978 10.40 15.52 10.66
C ARG A 978 11.62 16.34 11.02
N LYS A 979 12.35 16.81 10.01
CA LYS A 979 13.53 17.68 10.16
C LYS A 979 13.12 18.98 10.85
N ILE A 980 13.87 19.38 11.88
CA ILE A 980 13.59 20.61 12.64
C ILE A 980 13.75 21.84 11.74
N PHE A 981 14.83 21.84 10.96
CA PHE A 981 15.19 22.93 10.07
C PHE A 981 15.01 22.53 8.61
N SER A 982 14.78 23.54 7.79
CA SER A 982 14.76 23.42 6.34
C SER A 982 15.53 24.58 5.73
N ARG A 983 16.11 24.34 4.56
CA ARG A 983 16.96 25.29 3.85
C ARG A 983 16.38 25.55 2.46
N MET A 984 16.41 26.82 2.05
CA MET A 984 15.99 27.23 0.72
C MET A 984 16.94 26.65 -0.34
N GLY A 985 16.43 26.22 -1.48
CA GLY A 985 17.24 25.75 -2.60
C GLY A 985 18.19 26.84 -3.15
N PRO A 986 19.29 26.45 -3.84
CA PRO A 986 20.29 27.40 -4.34
C PRO A 986 19.77 28.30 -5.46
N ALA A 987 18.68 27.91 -6.13
CA ALA A 987 18.00 28.73 -7.12
C ALA A 987 16.98 29.67 -6.46
N TYR A 988 17.40 30.89 -6.15
CA TYR A 988 16.54 31.96 -5.68
C TYR A 988 16.84 33.29 -6.40
N SER A 989 15.84 34.16 -6.49
CA SER A 989 15.97 35.52 -7.02
C SER A 989 14.90 36.44 -6.43
N PHE A 990 15.13 37.74 -6.48
CA PHE A 990 14.14 38.74 -6.11
C PHE A 990 14.09 39.89 -7.10
N ASP A 991 12.98 40.61 -7.10
CA ASP A 991 12.74 41.80 -7.91
C ASP A 991 11.85 42.77 -7.10
N ILE A 992 12.11 44.07 -7.20
CA ILE A 992 11.45 45.11 -6.42
C ILE A 992 10.80 46.11 -7.38
N LYS A 993 9.49 46.25 -7.27
CA LYS A 993 8.67 47.05 -8.19
C LYS A 993 7.94 48.15 -7.44
N LEU A 994 7.89 49.33 -8.05
CA LEU A 994 7.06 50.43 -7.57
C LEU A 994 5.72 50.39 -8.30
N TYR A 995 4.64 50.63 -7.57
CA TYR A 995 3.30 50.57 -8.13
C TYR A 995 2.36 51.54 -7.44
N SER A 996 1.26 51.85 -8.13
CA SER A 996 0.11 52.59 -7.61
C SER A 996 -1.20 51.83 -7.84
N ASP A 997 -1.28 51.03 -8.90
CA ASP A 997 -2.45 50.22 -9.24
C ASP A 997 -2.44 48.88 -8.48
N GLU A 998 -3.45 48.69 -7.63
CA GLU A 998 -3.61 47.49 -6.81
C GLU A 998 -3.92 46.22 -7.63
N ASP A 999 -4.47 46.38 -8.84
CA ASP A 999 -4.79 45.27 -9.75
C ASP A 999 -3.67 44.97 -10.76
N GLN A 1000 -2.56 45.72 -10.76
CA GLN A 1000 -1.39 45.47 -11.62
C GLN A 1000 -0.83 44.05 -11.39
N GLN A 1001 -0.53 43.31 -12.46
CA GLN A 1001 0.09 41.98 -12.39
C GLN A 1001 1.62 42.10 -12.56
N PHE A 1002 2.40 41.52 -11.63
CA PHE A 1002 3.86 41.65 -11.61
C PHE A 1002 4.62 40.46 -12.22
N VAL A 1003 3.96 39.31 -12.35
CA VAL A 1003 4.53 38.03 -12.81
C VAL A 1003 3.59 37.44 -13.87
N LYS A 1004 4.14 36.98 -15.00
CA LYS A 1004 3.35 36.30 -16.04
C LYS A 1004 3.08 34.85 -15.63
N THR A 1005 1.86 34.38 -15.84
CA THR A 1005 1.52 32.96 -15.65
C THR A 1005 1.91 32.13 -16.88
N ASP A 1006 1.97 30.80 -16.74
CA ASP A 1006 2.17 29.89 -17.87
C ASP A 1006 1.12 30.11 -18.98
N LEU A 1007 -0.14 30.42 -18.62
CA LEU A 1007 -1.17 30.71 -19.62
C LEU A 1007 -0.99 32.05 -20.31
N ASP A 1008 -0.48 33.07 -19.63
CA ASP A 1008 -0.11 34.33 -20.26
C ASP A 1008 1.01 34.08 -21.28
N ASN A 1009 2.03 33.31 -20.88
CA ASN A 1009 3.16 32.95 -21.74
C ASN A 1009 2.73 32.13 -22.97
N MET A 1010 1.80 31.18 -22.81
CA MET A 1010 1.25 30.39 -23.92
C MET A 1010 0.39 31.22 -24.89
N GLN A 1011 -0.31 32.24 -24.39
CA GLN A 1011 -1.15 33.14 -25.21
C GLN A 1011 -0.32 34.23 -25.90
N GLN A 1012 0.78 34.68 -25.30
CA GLN A 1012 1.64 35.76 -25.82
C GLN A 1012 2.60 35.36 -26.96
N ASN A 1013 2.46 34.16 -27.53
CA ASN A 1013 2.99 33.88 -28.88
C ASN A 1013 2.29 34.70 -29.98
N SER A 1014 1.30 35.52 -29.64
CA SER A 1014 0.88 36.69 -30.41
C SER A 1014 1.05 37.99 -29.59
N GLU A 1015 2.08 38.76 -29.95
CA GLU A 1015 2.27 40.21 -29.72
C GLU A 1015 1.73 40.83 -28.41
N SER A 1016 2.57 40.85 -27.37
CA SER A 1016 2.55 41.92 -26.34
C SER A 1016 3.92 42.02 -25.66
N ALA A 1017 4.57 43.18 -25.84
CA ALA A 1017 5.97 43.45 -25.53
C ALA A 1017 6.49 43.03 -24.13
N GLU A 1018 7.80 42.86 -24.06
CA GLU A 1018 8.57 43.18 -22.86
C GLU A 1018 8.20 44.61 -22.41
N ALA A 1019 7.57 44.75 -21.25
CA ALA A 1019 7.54 46.03 -20.56
C ALA A 1019 8.95 46.27 -20.00
N THR A 1020 9.80 46.88 -20.82
CA THR A 1020 11.10 47.42 -20.41
C THR A 1020 10.93 48.33 -19.19
N ALA A 1021 11.94 48.31 -18.33
CA ALA A 1021 11.97 49.15 -17.13
C ALA A 1021 12.07 50.64 -17.50
N ASP A 1022 10.93 51.30 -17.67
CA ASP A 1022 10.81 52.75 -17.78
C ASP A 1022 10.04 53.32 -16.59
N GLY A 1023 10.75 54.04 -15.72
CA GLY A 1023 10.21 55.09 -14.85
C GLY A 1023 8.97 54.78 -14.00
N GLN A 1024 8.98 53.72 -13.18
CA GLN A 1024 7.90 53.47 -12.22
C GLN A 1024 7.87 54.54 -11.12
N THR A 1025 7.00 55.54 -11.29
CA THR A 1025 6.52 56.40 -10.20
C THR A 1025 5.37 55.69 -9.49
N GLY A 1026 5.57 55.33 -8.22
CA GLY A 1026 4.59 54.58 -7.43
C GLY A 1026 4.59 55.01 -5.96
N ASP A 1027 3.43 54.98 -5.32
CA ASP A 1027 3.27 55.28 -3.89
C ASP A 1027 3.48 54.05 -2.98
N LYS A 1028 3.61 52.86 -3.56
CA LYS A 1028 3.79 51.58 -2.86
C LYS A 1028 4.90 50.75 -3.48
N LEU A 1029 5.48 49.88 -2.65
CA LEU A 1029 6.52 48.93 -3.05
C LEU A 1029 5.96 47.50 -3.04
N ALA A 1030 6.29 46.71 -4.05
CA ALA A 1030 6.07 45.28 -4.11
C ALA A 1030 7.40 44.54 -4.20
N VAL A 1031 7.53 43.42 -3.48
CA VAL A 1031 8.69 42.53 -3.55
C VAL A 1031 8.24 41.22 -4.17
N VAL A 1032 8.79 40.87 -5.32
CA VAL A 1032 8.64 39.55 -5.93
C VAL A 1032 9.82 38.70 -5.49
N VAL A 1033 9.57 37.57 -4.82
CA VAL A 1033 10.59 36.58 -4.46
C VAL A 1033 10.31 35.27 -5.20
N LYS A 1034 11.36 34.67 -5.75
CA LYS A 1034 11.35 33.34 -6.35
C LYS A 1034 12.33 32.47 -5.57
N PHE A 1035 11.89 31.29 -5.14
CA PHE A 1035 12.72 30.31 -4.45
C PHE A 1035 12.16 28.90 -4.54
N GLN A 1036 12.99 27.90 -4.27
CA GLN A 1036 12.62 26.49 -4.27
C GLN A 1036 12.68 25.91 -2.86
N LEU A 1037 11.65 25.14 -2.48
CA LEU A 1037 11.57 24.39 -1.22
C LEU A 1037 11.41 22.90 -1.53
N GLY A 1038 11.85 22.04 -0.59
CA GLY A 1038 11.69 20.59 -0.70
C GLY A 1038 10.25 20.11 -0.49
N GLN A 1039 10.07 18.79 -0.44
CA GLN A 1039 8.83 18.17 0.03
C GLN A 1039 8.46 18.65 1.45
N SER A 1040 7.16 18.65 1.77
CA SER A 1040 6.61 18.90 3.13
C SER A 1040 7.06 20.20 3.82
N GLN A 1041 7.54 21.16 3.04
CA GLN A 1041 7.99 22.48 3.50
C GLN A 1041 6.93 23.55 3.22
N TYR A 1042 6.61 24.35 4.24
CA TYR A 1042 5.61 25.41 4.15
C TYR A 1042 6.25 26.74 3.71
N ALA A 1043 5.92 27.23 2.52
CA ALA A 1043 6.37 28.55 2.05
C ALA A 1043 5.94 29.70 2.99
N THR A 1044 4.84 29.54 3.74
CA THR A 1044 4.45 30.49 4.78
C THR A 1044 5.44 30.56 5.94
N MET A 1045 6.16 29.48 6.28
CA MET A 1045 7.18 29.49 7.33
C MET A 1045 8.51 30.07 6.84
N ALA A 1046 8.90 29.80 5.59
CA ALA A 1046 10.01 30.49 4.93
C ALA A 1046 9.78 32.02 4.85
N LEU A 1047 8.55 32.43 4.46
CA LEU A 1047 8.15 33.83 4.49
C LEU A 1047 8.05 34.41 5.91
N ARG A 1048 7.67 33.61 6.92
CA ARG A 1048 7.66 34.05 8.32
C ARG A 1048 9.06 34.39 8.80
N GLU A 1049 10.06 33.57 8.47
CA GLU A 1049 11.46 33.86 8.77
C GLU A 1049 11.95 35.13 8.05
N LEU A 1050 11.62 35.31 6.76
CA LEU A 1050 11.96 36.51 5.98
C LEU A 1050 11.24 37.79 6.47
N SER A 1051 10.01 37.67 6.98
CA SER A 1051 9.19 38.81 7.43
C SER A 1051 9.25 39.08 8.94
N LYS A 1052 9.84 38.18 9.73
CA LYS A 1052 9.72 38.13 11.20
C LYS A 1052 8.24 38.16 11.67
N GLY A 1053 7.36 37.50 10.92
CA GLY A 1053 5.91 37.47 11.18
C GLY A 1053 5.14 38.74 10.79
N ASN A 1054 5.77 39.71 10.10
CA ASN A 1054 5.12 40.96 9.72
C ASN A 1054 4.33 40.90 8.40
N VAL A 1055 4.37 39.77 7.67
CA VAL A 1055 3.55 39.55 6.48
C VAL A 1055 2.15 39.07 6.87
N GLN A 1056 1.13 39.74 6.34
CA GLN A 1056 -0.28 39.42 6.58
C GLN A 1056 -0.90 38.78 5.33
N GLU A 1057 -1.59 37.64 5.48
CA GLU A 1057 -2.38 37.09 4.38
C GLU A 1057 -3.63 37.94 4.13
N TRP A 1058 -3.80 38.42 2.88
CA TRP A 1058 -4.97 39.20 2.47
C TRP A 1058 -6.22 38.35 2.63
N LYS A 1059 -7.01 38.58 3.67
CA LYS A 1059 -8.40 38.10 3.69
C LYS A 1059 -9.18 38.97 2.72
N PRO A 1060 -9.86 38.41 1.71
CA PRO A 1060 -10.73 39.21 0.88
C PRO A 1060 -11.84 39.76 1.78
N GLU A 1061 -11.79 41.05 2.07
CA GLU A 1061 -13.00 41.81 2.33
C GLU A 1061 -13.93 41.50 1.15
N MET A 1062 -15.03 40.79 1.41
CA MET A 1062 -15.99 40.47 0.36
C MET A 1062 -16.79 41.74 0.06
N VAL A 1063 -16.15 42.65 -0.68
CA VAL A 1063 -16.77 43.85 -1.23
C VAL A 1063 -18.02 43.42 -1.99
N SER A 1064 -19.15 43.99 -1.60
CA SER A 1064 -20.46 43.73 -2.19
C SER A 1064 -20.45 43.98 -3.70
N ARG A 1065 -20.72 42.94 -4.49
CA ARG A 1065 -21.25 42.99 -5.85
C ARG A 1065 -22.17 41.80 -6.11
#